data_AF-A0A369LA74-F1
#
_entry.id   AF-A0A369LA74-F1
#
_cell.length_a   1.000
_cell.length_b   1.000
_cell.length_c   1.000
_cell.angle_alpha   90.00
_cell.angle_beta   90.00
_cell.angle_gamma   90.00
#
_symmetry.space_group_name_H-M   'P 1'
#
loop_
_entity.id
_entity.type
_entity.pdbx_description
1 polymer ?
#
loop_
_entity_poly.entity_id
_entity_poly.type
_entity_poly.pdbx_seq_one_letter_code
_entity_poly.pdbx_strand_id
1 'polypeptide(L)'
;MSKFVMPITTAVLLFPLIAALITAPFLIYKYRKVGSVPWLHSAAMYSFVFYLMCAYFLVLLPLPADRTAVVAYAQTPQLIPFQFVRSFLAETTARLDDPSTWLAAICDPYMYEAFFNVLLLVPLGAYLRYYFHRPWWQTLLIGFCVTLSFETTQLTGIWGIYEHPYRLFDVDDLMTNTLGCMVGFWLAGPVMRVLPDVRVAARQAAERGTTASATRRALTFGLDLALSQTLAGCGYFAVHAVNGSRLLAGFGIEHATFWTCECAAIAAVFALFPVITRGQTPAQKLLRLRIVRPDAAPASGGQIVCRYATLFAIVLLPAWAFGLVAGVDDIPTTPAELRALASLCVHDKTALTLIWCAGVLAWAATLTVRAWRAWRGRAPFIMLNGLISDTRIMTEDGIKQIRERTHVLDVGKVVELEQRIAACGTSLGALMERAGCAIADQMRSWVPDPAPILILTGSGNNGGDGWVCGRALAQAGWPVALACPRPPEQLSAEPARTAALEAVTAAEAHGWPFSVLVAPTPEELSREFDRASGVVDAILGTGFSGMQVREPYATWIQLANRRRFRGKLTRKRIAGARHPQAGKRTPAHAKAAGKAKDAPFTIAADVPSGVSAQTGDAALPRIYADETVTMIVYKPGLLARKAAPMTGVVRLAPLVDDVERYLDAMT
;
A
#
# COMPACT_ATOMS: atom_id res chain seq x y z
N MET A 1 37.33 7.69 -19.33
CA MET A 1 36.47 6.49 -19.11
C MET A 1 36.61 5.89 -17.71
N SER A 2 37.83 5.72 -17.14
CA SER A 2 38.01 5.15 -15.78
C SER A 2 37.39 5.95 -14.63
N LYS A 3 37.29 7.29 -14.74
CA LYS A 3 36.78 8.18 -13.67
C LYS A 3 35.32 7.91 -13.24
N PHE A 4 34.47 7.40 -14.13
CA PHE A 4 33.04 7.13 -13.84
C PHE A 4 32.76 5.66 -13.52
N VAL A 5 33.63 4.74 -13.96
CA VAL A 5 33.40 3.29 -13.82
C VAL A 5 33.57 2.86 -12.37
N MET A 6 34.62 3.33 -11.68
CA MET A 6 34.88 2.96 -10.29
C MET A 6 33.74 3.36 -9.33
N PRO A 7 33.25 4.62 -9.33
CA PRO A 7 32.14 5.02 -8.45
C PRO A 7 30.85 4.24 -8.69
N ILE A 8 30.49 4.03 -9.96
CA ILE A 8 29.29 3.26 -10.33
C ILE A 8 29.44 1.80 -9.93
N THR A 9 30.62 1.20 -10.09
CA THR A 9 30.87 -0.19 -9.70
C THR A 9 30.77 -0.35 -8.18
N THR A 10 31.36 0.58 -7.41
CA THR A 10 31.23 0.61 -5.96
C THR A 10 29.76 0.76 -5.53
N ALA A 11 28.98 1.59 -6.22
CA ALA A 11 27.54 1.70 -5.99
C ALA A 11 26.83 0.36 -6.26
N VAL A 12 27.09 -0.29 -7.39
CA VAL A 12 26.47 -1.57 -7.74
C VAL A 12 26.81 -2.67 -6.72
N LEU A 13 28.04 -2.70 -6.18
CA LEU A 13 28.48 -3.69 -5.20
C LEU A 13 27.90 -3.45 -3.80
N LEU A 14 27.83 -2.20 -3.35
CA LEU A 14 27.33 -1.86 -2.00
C LEU A 14 25.80 -1.78 -1.93
N PHE A 15 25.14 -1.52 -3.05
CA PHE A 15 23.69 -1.32 -3.10
C PHE A 15 22.91 -2.50 -2.49
N PRO A 16 23.19 -3.79 -2.81
CA PRO A 16 22.45 -4.90 -2.23
C PRO A 16 22.53 -4.97 -0.70
N LEU A 17 23.68 -4.62 -0.11
CA LEU A 17 23.88 -4.64 1.34
C LEU A 17 23.08 -3.53 2.03
N ILE A 18 23.18 -2.30 1.51
CA ILE A 18 22.43 -1.16 2.04
C ILE A 18 20.93 -1.37 1.83
N ALA A 19 20.53 -1.82 0.64
CA ALA A 19 19.15 -2.17 0.31
C ALA A 19 18.61 -3.21 1.30
N ALA A 20 19.35 -4.29 1.59
CA ALA A 20 18.94 -5.30 2.56
C ALA A 20 18.75 -4.71 3.97
N LEU A 21 19.68 -3.86 4.43
CA LEU A 21 19.63 -3.21 5.74
C LEU A 21 18.41 -2.28 5.90
N ILE A 22 18.07 -1.51 4.87
CA ILE A 22 16.90 -0.62 4.89
C ILE A 22 15.58 -1.37 4.62
N THR A 23 15.64 -2.54 3.97
CA THR A 23 14.45 -3.29 3.52
C THR A 23 13.57 -3.66 4.70
N ALA A 24 14.10 -4.31 5.73
CA ALA A 24 13.28 -4.82 6.83
C ALA A 24 12.56 -3.69 7.60
N PRO A 25 13.23 -2.61 8.06
CA PRO A 25 12.57 -1.47 8.69
C PRO A 25 11.52 -0.80 7.78
N PHE A 26 11.85 -0.62 6.49
CA PHE A 26 10.93 -0.04 5.51
C PHE A 26 9.66 -0.89 5.33
N LEU A 27 9.81 -2.20 5.16
CA LEU A 27 8.69 -3.12 5.02
C LEU A 27 7.84 -3.14 6.30
N ILE A 28 8.46 -3.17 7.48
CA ILE A 28 7.74 -3.11 8.76
C ILE A 28 6.91 -1.83 8.85
N TYR A 29 7.51 -0.68 8.58
CA TYR A 29 6.81 0.60 8.57
C TYR A 29 5.64 0.60 7.58
N LYS A 30 5.87 0.15 6.34
CA LYS A 30 4.83 0.14 5.29
C LYS A 30 3.69 -0.82 5.60
N TYR A 31 3.96 -2.03 6.06
CA TYR A 31 2.90 -2.97 6.46
C TYR A 31 2.12 -2.47 7.68
N ARG A 32 2.76 -1.80 8.65
CA ARG A 32 2.05 -1.24 9.81
C ARG A 32 1.20 -0.02 9.47
N LYS A 33 1.68 0.84 8.56
CA LYS A 33 1.00 2.09 8.19
C LYS A 33 -0.05 1.90 7.10
N VAL A 34 0.21 1.04 6.11
CA VAL A 34 -0.59 0.92 4.87
C VAL A 34 -1.16 -0.50 4.67
N GLY A 35 -0.72 -1.49 5.45
CA GLY A 35 -1.20 -2.89 5.33
C GLY A 35 -0.61 -3.66 4.13
N SER A 36 0.12 -2.99 3.23
CA SER A 36 0.66 -3.59 2.01
C SER A 36 1.92 -2.87 1.53
N VAL A 37 2.62 -3.49 0.57
CA VAL A 37 3.82 -2.93 -0.06
C VAL A 37 3.62 -2.95 -1.58
N PRO A 38 3.29 -1.79 -2.20
CA PRO A 38 3.12 -1.72 -3.64
C PRO A 38 4.46 -1.87 -4.34
N TRP A 39 4.55 -2.78 -5.30
CA TRP A 39 5.82 -3.06 -6.01
C TRP A 39 6.40 -1.79 -6.66
N LEU A 40 5.55 -0.96 -7.28
CA LEU A 40 5.99 0.25 -7.96
C LEU A 40 6.59 1.29 -7.00
N HIS A 41 6.07 1.36 -5.77
CA HIS A 41 6.61 2.26 -4.75
C HIS A 41 7.95 1.77 -4.23
N SER A 42 8.05 0.47 -3.97
CA SER A 42 9.32 -0.13 -3.55
C SER A 42 10.36 0.04 -4.64
N ALA A 43 10.01 -0.24 -5.90
CA ALA A 43 10.91 -0.05 -7.04
C ALA A 43 11.36 1.41 -7.17
N ALA A 44 10.44 2.37 -7.07
CA ALA A 44 10.76 3.81 -7.11
C ALA A 44 11.65 4.25 -5.93
N MET A 45 11.40 3.74 -4.73
CA MET A 45 12.21 4.05 -3.55
C MET A 45 13.62 3.45 -3.67
N TYR A 46 13.73 2.19 -4.08
CA TYR A 46 15.03 1.54 -4.26
C TYR A 46 15.83 2.15 -5.41
N SER A 47 15.17 2.55 -6.50
CA SER A 47 15.85 3.29 -7.57
C SER A 47 16.27 4.68 -7.12
N PHE A 48 15.50 5.35 -6.26
CA PHE A 48 15.89 6.62 -5.66
C PHE A 48 17.11 6.47 -4.74
N VAL A 49 17.13 5.46 -3.86
CA VAL A 49 18.28 5.16 -2.99
C VAL A 49 19.51 4.82 -3.82
N PHE A 50 19.36 3.96 -4.84
CA PHE A 50 20.46 3.62 -5.76
C PHE A 50 21.01 4.87 -6.45
N TYR A 51 20.11 5.72 -6.98
CA TYR A 51 20.46 6.99 -7.59
C TYR A 51 21.24 7.90 -6.63
N LEU A 52 20.75 8.12 -5.41
CA LEU A 52 21.42 8.97 -4.42
C LEU A 52 22.82 8.44 -4.11
N MET A 53 22.98 7.12 -4.04
CA MET A 53 24.26 6.50 -3.78
C MET A 53 25.23 6.65 -4.96
N CYS A 54 24.75 6.49 -6.20
CA CYS A 54 25.53 6.79 -7.39
C CYS A 54 25.95 8.26 -7.43
N ALA A 55 25.03 9.19 -7.15
CA ALA A 55 25.34 10.62 -7.11
C ALA A 55 26.39 10.94 -6.04
N TYR A 56 26.23 10.41 -4.84
CA TYR A 56 27.17 10.59 -3.73
C TYR A 56 28.58 10.04 -4.08
N PHE A 57 28.67 8.85 -4.66
CA PHE A 57 29.97 8.27 -5.04
C PHE A 57 30.60 8.98 -6.23
N LEU A 58 29.83 9.47 -7.21
CA LEU A 58 30.37 10.26 -8.33
C LEU A 58 31.01 11.57 -7.86
N VAL A 59 30.42 12.17 -6.82
CA VAL A 59 30.91 13.40 -6.21
C VAL A 59 32.13 13.14 -5.33
N LEU A 60 32.17 12.03 -4.58
CA LEU A 60 33.23 11.77 -3.61
C LEU A 60 34.45 11.01 -4.14
N LEU A 61 34.26 10.10 -5.10
CA LEU A 61 35.33 9.22 -5.56
C LEU A 61 36.04 9.82 -6.79
N PRO A 62 37.35 9.56 -6.98
CA PRO A 62 38.20 8.70 -6.15
C PRO A 62 38.76 9.40 -4.90
N LEU A 63 39.00 8.63 -3.85
CA LEU A 63 39.68 9.12 -2.66
C LEU A 63 41.20 9.08 -2.82
N PRO A 64 41.94 10.02 -2.20
CA PRO A 64 43.39 9.91 -2.07
C PRO A 64 43.79 8.62 -1.36
N ALA A 65 44.92 8.04 -1.77
CA ALA A 65 45.47 6.85 -1.15
C ALA A 65 45.95 7.11 0.30
N ASP A 66 46.44 8.32 0.56
CA ASP A 66 46.90 8.77 1.88
C ASP A 66 45.97 9.88 2.41
N ARG A 67 45.65 9.83 3.70
CA ARG A 67 44.79 10.81 4.39
C ARG A 67 45.46 12.16 4.58
N THR A 68 46.78 12.19 4.54
CA THR A 68 47.62 13.40 4.67
C THR A 68 47.95 14.04 3.31
N ALA A 69 47.50 13.43 2.19
CA ALA A 69 47.85 13.92 0.86
C ALA A 69 47.28 15.32 0.59
N VAL A 70 48.16 16.26 0.23
CA VAL A 70 47.78 17.62 -0.16
C VAL A 70 47.44 17.66 -1.65
N VAL A 71 46.21 18.04 -1.99
CA VAL A 71 45.78 18.26 -3.37
C VAL A 71 45.83 19.75 -3.68
N ALA A 72 46.87 20.18 -4.40
CA ALA A 72 47.20 21.61 -4.59
C ALA A 72 46.05 22.44 -5.19
N TYR A 73 45.36 21.93 -6.21
CA TYR A 73 44.26 22.65 -6.86
C TYR A 73 43.01 22.77 -5.98
N ALA A 74 42.87 21.94 -4.94
CA ALA A 74 41.69 21.89 -4.07
C ALA A 74 41.81 22.77 -2.81
N GLN A 75 43.00 23.35 -2.56
CA GLN A 75 43.27 24.08 -1.30
C GLN A 75 42.51 25.39 -1.18
N THR A 76 42.21 26.04 -2.30
CA THR A 76 41.51 27.32 -2.35
C THR A 76 40.15 27.14 -3.03
N PRO A 77 39.04 27.42 -2.33
CA PRO A 77 37.71 27.29 -2.93
C PRO A 77 37.54 28.26 -4.10
N GLN A 78 36.88 27.80 -5.14
CA GLN A 78 36.40 28.63 -6.24
C GLN A 78 35.09 29.27 -5.79
N LEU A 79 35.07 30.60 -5.69
CA LEU A 79 33.89 31.36 -5.22
C LEU A 79 33.33 32.34 -6.27
N ILE A 80 33.83 32.31 -7.51
CA ILE A 80 33.47 33.28 -8.55
C ILE A 80 32.38 32.66 -9.43
N PRO A 81 31.14 33.19 -9.44
CA PRO A 81 30.07 32.64 -10.28
C PRO A 81 30.38 32.77 -11.77
N PHE A 82 29.96 31.75 -12.52
CA PHE A 82 30.13 31.56 -13.96
C PHE A 82 31.59 31.53 -14.43
N GLN A 83 32.49 31.04 -13.60
CA GLN A 83 33.88 30.87 -13.96
C GLN A 83 34.07 29.84 -15.07
N PHE A 84 33.31 28.75 -15.12
CA PHE A 84 33.40 27.78 -16.21
C PHE A 84 33.12 28.44 -17.58
N VAL A 85 32.18 29.40 -17.64
CA VAL A 85 31.88 30.17 -18.84
C VAL A 85 33.05 31.09 -19.19
N ARG A 86 33.65 31.75 -18.21
CA ARG A 86 34.80 32.63 -18.42
C ARG A 86 36.00 31.84 -18.94
N SER A 87 36.30 30.69 -18.34
CA SER A 87 37.36 29.79 -18.76
C SER A 87 37.11 29.27 -20.17
N PHE A 88 35.89 28.83 -20.46
CA PHE A 88 35.49 28.42 -21.80
C PHE A 88 35.68 29.54 -22.82
N LEU A 89 35.20 30.76 -22.54
CA LEU A 89 35.34 31.89 -23.48
C LEU A 89 36.80 32.33 -23.67
N ALA A 90 37.66 32.14 -22.67
CA ALA A 90 39.07 32.47 -22.75
C ALA A 90 39.88 31.45 -23.59
N GLU A 91 39.46 30.19 -23.59
CA GLU A 91 40.21 29.09 -24.22
C GLU A 91 39.55 28.51 -25.48
N THR A 92 38.28 28.85 -25.75
CA THR A 92 37.53 28.27 -26.86
C THR A 92 38.07 28.72 -28.21
N THR A 93 38.19 27.75 -29.12
CA THR A 93 38.49 27.99 -30.55
C THR A 93 37.21 28.18 -31.38
N ALA A 94 36.04 28.19 -30.73
CA ALA A 94 34.75 28.23 -31.38
C ALA A 94 34.46 29.61 -32.01
N ARG A 95 33.86 29.57 -33.20
CA ARG A 95 33.50 30.73 -34.00
C ARG A 95 32.00 30.76 -34.23
N LEU A 96 31.34 31.84 -33.81
CA LEU A 96 29.88 31.98 -33.94
C LEU A 96 29.44 32.07 -35.42
N ASP A 97 30.33 32.51 -36.29
CA ASP A 97 30.16 32.62 -37.74
C ASP A 97 30.39 31.30 -38.51
N ASP A 98 30.95 30.26 -37.86
CA ASP A 98 31.25 28.98 -38.50
C ASP A 98 30.62 27.79 -37.73
N PRO A 99 29.47 27.25 -38.22
CA PRO A 99 28.78 26.11 -37.61
C PRO A 99 29.62 24.83 -37.49
N SER A 100 30.69 24.69 -38.28
CA SER A 100 31.57 23.51 -38.21
C SER A 100 32.33 23.45 -36.88
N THR A 101 32.52 24.60 -36.22
CA THR A 101 33.22 24.71 -34.93
C THR A 101 32.30 24.44 -33.72
N TRP A 102 30.99 24.46 -33.90
CA TRP A 102 30.03 24.39 -32.78
C TRP A 102 30.01 23.02 -32.11
N LEU A 103 30.20 21.95 -32.87
CA LEU A 103 30.27 20.60 -32.29
C LEU A 103 31.49 20.50 -31.37
N ALA A 104 32.66 20.97 -31.82
CA ALA A 104 33.87 21.00 -31.01
C ALA A 104 33.70 21.85 -29.74
N ALA A 105 33.00 22.98 -29.86
CA ALA A 105 32.67 23.88 -28.76
C ALA A 105 31.77 23.24 -27.70
N ILE A 106 30.73 22.50 -28.13
CA ILE A 106 29.83 21.77 -27.24
C ILE A 106 30.55 20.56 -26.61
N CYS A 107 31.52 20.00 -27.33
CA CYS A 107 32.36 18.91 -26.86
C CYS A 107 33.55 19.36 -25.99
N ASP A 108 33.60 20.62 -25.58
CA ASP A 108 34.64 21.14 -24.72
C ASP A 108 34.50 20.59 -23.28
N PRO A 109 35.61 20.25 -22.59
CA PRO A 109 35.57 19.78 -21.20
C PRO A 109 34.77 20.67 -20.24
N TYR A 110 34.87 22.00 -20.36
CA TYR A 110 34.14 22.95 -19.51
C TYR A 110 32.62 22.86 -19.73
N MET A 111 32.20 22.61 -20.98
CA MET A 111 30.78 22.44 -21.33
C MET A 111 30.25 21.08 -20.88
N TYR A 112 31.04 20.01 -21.01
CA TYR A 112 30.66 18.69 -20.53
C TYR A 112 30.52 18.63 -19.02
N GLU A 113 31.42 19.26 -18.27
CA GLU A 113 31.36 19.30 -16.79
C GLU A 113 30.08 19.99 -16.33
N ALA A 114 29.78 21.19 -16.85
CA ALA A 114 28.54 21.90 -16.56
C ALA A 114 27.29 21.09 -16.95
N PHE A 115 27.30 20.42 -18.10
CA PHE A 115 26.19 19.57 -18.54
C PHE A 115 25.96 18.38 -17.61
N PHE A 116 27.02 17.66 -17.21
CA PHE A 116 26.91 16.51 -16.33
C PHE A 116 26.53 16.89 -14.90
N ASN A 117 26.95 18.06 -14.41
CA ASN A 117 26.51 18.59 -13.12
C ASN A 117 25.00 18.92 -13.14
N VAL A 118 24.49 19.54 -14.21
CA VAL A 118 23.04 19.67 -14.40
C VAL A 118 22.37 18.29 -14.42
N LEU A 119 22.89 17.33 -15.19
CA LEU A 119 22.28 16.01 -15.30
C LEU A 119 22.27 15.22 -13.96
N LEU A 120 23.28 15.42 -13.12
CA LEU A 120 23.47 14.71 -11.84
C LEU A 120 22.24 14.84 -10.91
N LEU A 121 21.66 16.04 -10.80
CA LEU A 121 20.51 16.30 -9.92
C LEU A 121 19.15 16.35 -10.63
N VAL A 122 19.09 16.13 -11.94
CA VAL A 122 17.81 15.99 -12.67
C VAL A 122 16.91 14.89 -12.06
N PRO A 123 17.40 13.68 -11.74
CA PRO A 123 16.55 12.68 -11.12
C PRO A 123 16.01 13.13 -9.75
N LEU A 124 16.82 13.78 -8.91
CA LEU A 124 16.38 14.30 -7.60
C LEU A 124 15.16 15.22 -7.74
N GLY A 125 15.23 16.18 -8.66
CA GLY A 125 14.12 17.09 -8.97
C GLY A 125 12.84 16.37 -9.39
N ALA A 126 13.00 15.37 -10.26
CA ALA A 126 11.89 14.56 -10.73
C ALA A 126 11.25 13.76 -9.58
N TYR A 127 12.04 13.12 -8.71
CA TYR A 127 11.54 12.40 -7.54
C TYR A 127 10.85 13.32 -6.54
N LEU A 128 11.40 14.51 -6.27
CA LEU A 128 10.81 15.47 -5.34
C LEU A 128 9.42 15.92 -5.79
N ARG A 129 9.21 16.11 -7.10
CA ARG A 129 7.91 16.44 -7.66
C ARG A 129 6.96 15.24 -7.73
N TYR A 130 7.42 14.12 -8.29
CA TYR A 130 6.58 12.97 -8.59
C TYR A 130 6.23 12.15 -7.35
N TYR A 131 7.24 11.81 -6.54
CA TYR A 131 7.07 10.89 -5.41
C TYR A 131 6.84 11.62 -4.09
N PHE A 132 7.53 12.76 -3.85
CA PHE A 132 7.42 13.51 -2.59
C PHE A 132 6.47 14.72 -2.66
N HIS A 133 5.90 15.03 -3.83
CA HIS A 133 4.94 16.10 -4.07
C HIS A 133 5.39 17.47 -3.53
N ARG A 134 6.69 17.77 -3.62
CA ARG A 134 7.25 19.03 -3.15
C ARG A 134 6.95 20.16 -4.15
N PRO A 135 6.52 21.35 -3.69
CA PRO A 135 6.40 22.52 -4.56
C PRO A 135 7.78 22.99 -5.01
N TRP A 136 7.81 23.76 -6.10
CA TRP A 136 9.04 24.19 -6.77
C TRP A 136 10.07 24.84 -5.84
N TRP A 137 9.63 25.62 -4.85
CA TRP A 137 10.52 26.30 -3.91
C TRP A 137 11.16 25.35 -2.89
N GLN A 138 10.43 24.30 -2.46
CA GLN A 138 11.00 23.24 -1.63
C GLN A 138 12.02 22.42 -2.43
N THR A 139 11.71 22.15 -3.69
CA THR A 139 12.64 21.43 -4.59
C THR A 139 13.92 22.24 -4.84
N LEU A 140 13.80 23.55 -5.04
CA LEU A 140 14.95 24.44 -5.19
C LEU A 140 15.83 24.43 -3.93
N LEU A 141 15.23 24.61 -2.76
CA LEU A 141 15.94 24.61 -1.48
C LEU A 141 16.61 23.27 -1.20
N ILE A 142 15.90 22.15 -1.40
CA ILE A 142 16.47 20.81 -1.20
C ILE A 142 17.61 20.57 -2.18
N GLY A 143 17.44 20.94 -3.45
CA GLY A 143 18.49 20.84 -4.47
C GLY A 143 19.75 21.58 -4.03
N PHE A 144 19.60 22.84 -3.62
CA PHE A 144 20.68 23.67 -3.10
C PHE A 144 21.35 23.08 -1.86
N CYS A 145 20.58 22.62 -0.86
CA CYS A 145 21.15 22.02 0.36
C CYS A 145 21.91 20.72 0.07
N VAL A 146 21.42 19.88 -0.86
CA VAL A 146 22.11 18.65 -1.26
C VAL A 146 23.43 18.98 -1.96
N THR A 147 23.42 19.90 -2.93
CA THR A 147 24.69 20.28 -3.58
C THR A 147 25.64 21.00 -2.62
N LEU A 148 25.15 21.81 -1.69
CA LEU A 148 26.00 22.42 -0.66
C LEU A 148 26.64 21.34 0.20
N SER A 149 25.89 20.29 0.57
CA SER A 149 26.43 19.17 1.36
C SER A 149 27.55 18.43 0.63
N PHE A 150 27.50 18.35 -0.69
CA PHE A 150 28.56 17.76 -1.52
C PHE A 150 29.84 18.58 -1.44
N GLU A 151 29.74 19.86 -1.75
CA GLU A 151 30.87 20.79 -1.74
C GLU A 151 31.50 20.90 -0.35
N THR A 152 30.68 21.00 0.72
CA THR A 152 31.20 21.04 2.09
C THR A 152 31.88 19.74 2.51
N THR A 153 31.38 18.60 2.05
CA THR A 153 32.01 17.30 2.35
C THR A 153 33.39 17.19 1.68
N GLN A 154 33.55 17.74 0.47
CA GLN A 154 34.84 17.77 -0.22
C GLN A 154 35.82 18.76 0.42
N LEU A 155 35.34 19.97 0.72
CA LEU A 155 36.13 21.03 1.35
C LEU A 155 36.68 20.60 2.72
N THR A 156 35.88 19.85 3.49
CA THR A 156 36.27 19.41 4.84
C THR A 156 37.04 18.08 4.87
N GLY A 157 37.37 17.50 3.71
CA GLY A 157 38.05 16.20 3.66
C GLY A 157 37.19 15.07 4.24
N ILE A 158 35.91 15.01 3.88
CA ILE A 158 34.90 14.13 4.48
C ILE A 158 34.80 14.38 6.00
N TRP A 159 34.52 15.62 6.38
CA TRP A 159 34.29 16.00 7.78
C TRP A 159 35.47 15.66 8.71
N GLY A 160 36.70 15.83 8.22
CA GLY A 160 37.94 15.59 8.98
C GLY A 160 38.49 14.16 8.92
N ILE A 161 37.95 13.28 8.07
CA ILE A 161 38.55 11.95 7.84
C ILE A 161 39.86 12.08 7.05
N TYR A 162 39.94 13.05 6.14
CA TYR A 162 41.14 13.48 5.42
C TYR A 162 41.58 14.83 5.98
N GLU A 163 42.90 15.03 6.13
CA GLU A 163 43.46 16.24 6.75
C GLU A 163 43.31 17.47 5.85
N HIS A 164 43.18 17.26 4.53
CA HIS A 164 43.10 18.31 3.53
C HIS A 164 41.92 18.12 2.56
N PRO A 165 41.42 19.20 1.95
CA PRO A 165 40.51 19.11 0.81
C PRO A 165 41.17 18.32 -0.32
N TYR A 166 40.45 17.36 -0.87
CA TYR A 166 40.96 16.50 -1.96
C TYR A 166 40.26 16.74 -3.30
N ARG A 167 39.21 17.57 -3.31
CA ARG A 167 38.49 18.03 -4.49
C ARG A 167 38.11 19.50 -4.29
N LEU A 168 38.07 20.25 -5.40
CA LEU A 168 37.81 21.68 -5.39
C LEU A 168 36.36 21.95 -4.98
N PHE A 169 36.16 22.85 -4.01
CA PHE A 169 34.86 23.45 -3.74
C PHE A 169 34.55 24.46 -4.85
N ASP A 170 33.45 24.27 -5.58
CA ASP A 170 33.09 25.12 -6.72
C ASP A 170 31.66 25.69 -6.62
N VAL A 171 31.54 27.02 -6.67
CA VAL A 171 30.24 27.71 -6.67
C VAL A 171 29.47 27.44 -7.97
N ASP A 172 30.16 27.21 -9.10
CA ASP A 172 29.50 26.85 -10.36
C ASP A 172 28.85 25.47 -10.29
N ASP A 173 29.45 24.52 -9.57
CA ASP A 173 28.88 23.20 -9.33
C ASP A 173 27.61 23.32 -8.48
N LEU A 174 27.64 24.18 -7.45
CA LEU A 174 26.46 24.51 -6.65
C LEU A 174 25.31 25.04 -7.52
N MET A 175 25.61 25.93 -8.46
CA MET A 175 24.61 26.53 -9.35
C MET A 175 24.07 25.53 -10.38
N THR A 176 24.95 24.79 -11.05
CA THR A 176 24.60 23.85 -12.12
C THR A 176 23.84 22.63 -11.58
N ASN A 177 24.26 22.07 -10.45
CA ASN A 177 23.53 20.99 -9.77
C ASN A 177 22.14 21.46 -9.31
N THR A 178 22.05 22.67 -8.73
CA THR A 178 20.75 23.24 -8.33
C THR A 178 19.83 23.45 -9.53
N LEU A 179 20.36 23.95 -10.65
CA LEU A 179 19.63 24.06 -11.92
C LEU A 179 19.16 22.69 -12.42
N GLY A 180 20.02 21.67 -12.34
CA GLY A 180 19.68 20.28 -12.63
C GLY A 180 18.45 19.78 -11.89
N CYS A 181 18.40 20.02 -10.58
CA CYS A 181 17.23 19.71 -9.74
C CYS A 181 15.96 20.40 -10.26
N MET A 182 16.04 21.66 -10.68
CA MET A 182 14.88 22.38 -11.22
C MET A 182 14.47 21.92 -12.62
N VAL A 183 15.43 21.58 -13.49
CA VAL A 183 15.16 20.96 -14.79
C VAL A 183 14.40 19.64 -14.59
N GLY A 184 14.86 18.80 -13.67
CA GLY A 184 14.17 17.57 -13.28
C GLY A 184 12.74 17.80 -12.78
N PHE A 185 12.56 18.82 -11.94
CA PHE A 185 11.23 19.23 -11.47
C PHE A 185 10.32 19.58 -12.65
N TRP A 186 10.76 20.40 -13.60
CA TRP A 186 9.92 20.80 -14.74
C TRP A 186 9.61 19.64 -15.67
N LEU A 187 10.60 18.80 -16.00
CA LEU A 187 10.45 17.64 -16.87
C LEU A 187 9.52 16.56 -16.30
N ALA A 188 9.42 16.44 -14.98
CA ALA A 188 8.49 15.48 -14.36
C ALA A 188 7.02 15.80 -14.66
N GLY A 189 6.64 17.06 -14.88
CA GLY A 189 5.25 17.47 -15.12
C GLY A 189 4.55 16.75 -16.29
N PRO A 190 5.13 16.79 -17.51
CA PRO A 190 4.61 16.01 -18.63
C PRO A 190 4.59 14.50 -18.38
N VAL A 191 5.64 13.94 -17.77
CA VAL A 191 5.79 12.50 -17.51
C VAL A 191 4.73 11.97 -16.54
N MET A 192 4.32 12.79 -15.56
CA MET A 192 3.25 12.48 -14.61
C MET A 192 1.88 12.24 -15.26
N ARG A 193 1.66 12.68 -16.51
CA ARG A 193 0.40 12.39 -17.25
C ARG A 193 0.31 10.95 -17.74
N VAL A 194 1.44 10.25 -17.82
CA VAL A 194 1.56 8.88 -18.33
C VAL A 194 1.84 7.89 -17.19
N LEU A 195 2.60 8.31 -16.17
CA LEU A 195 2.89 7.47 -15.02
C LEU A 195 1.65 7.22 -14.15
N PRO A 196 1.52 6.01 -13.55
CA PRO A 196 0.43 5.72 -12.63
C PRO A 196 0.52 6.62 -11.39
N ASP A 197 -0.62 7.12 -10.89
CA ASP A 197 -0.62 7.83 -9.62
C ASP A 197 -0.23 6.85 -8.50
N VAL A 198 0.91 7.15 -7.89
CA VAL A 198 1.50 6.45 -6.73
C VAL A 198 0.44 6.32 -5.61
N ARG A 199 -0.40 7.33 -5.39
CA ARG A 199 -1.47 7.29 -4.36
C ARG A 199 -2.54 6.23 -4.65
N VAL A 200 -2.95 6.10 -5.91
CA VAL A 200 -3.94 5.11 -6.35
C VAL A 200 -3.35 3.70 -6.20
N ALA A 201 -2.10 3.51 -6.61
CA ALA A 201 -1.41 2.23 -6.45
C ALA A 201 -1.17 1.86 -4.97
N ALA A 202 -0.91 2.83 -4.08
CA ALA A 202 -0.81 2.61 -2.64
C ALA A 202 -2.12 2.11 -2.04
N ARG A 203 -3.25 2.70 -2.45
CA ARG A 203 -4.57 2.39 -1.90
C ARG A 203 -5.14 1.08 -2.45
N GLN A 204 -4.97 0.79 -3.75
CA GLN A 204 -5.25 -0.53 -4.31
C GLN A 204 -4.43 -1.63 -3.62
N ALA A 205 -3.19 -1.33 -3.24
CA ALA A 205 -2.38 -2.25 -2.46
C ALA A 205 -2.94 -2.39 -1.03
N ALA A 206 -3.39 -1.32 -0.38
CA ALA A 206 -4.00 -1.36 0.95
C ALA A 206 -5.24 -2.27 0.99
N GLU A 207 -6.07 -2.26 -0.06
CA GLU A 207 -7.18 -3.21 -0.20
C GLU A 207 -6.70 -4.67 -0.31
N ARG A 208 -5.61 -4.91 -1.05
CA ARG A 208 -4.94 -6.23 -1.09
C ARG A 208 -4.30 -6.58 0.25
N GLY A 209 -3.98 -5.59 1.09
CA GLY A 209 -3.41 -5.71 2.43
C GLY A 209 -4.31 -6.43 3.44
N THR A 210 -5.60 -6.62 3.12
CA THR A 210 -6.50 -7.53 3.84
C THR A 210 -6.04 -8.99 3.73
N THR A 211 -5.35 -9.34 2.64
CA THR A 211 -4.72 -10.65 2.47
C THR A 211 -3.26 -10.62 2.88
N ALA A 212 -2.83 -11.63 3.63
CA ALA A 212 -1.43 -11.74 4.05
C ALA A 212 -0.56 -12.13 2.84
N SER A 213 0.16 -11.15 2.27
CA SER A 213 1.05 -11.37 1.14
C SER A 213 2.18 -12.35 1.47
N ALA A 214 2.70 -13.04 0.47
CA ALA A 214 3.82 -13.97 0.64
C ALA A 214 5.05 -13.27 1.25
N THR A 215 5.33 -12.04 0.81
CA THR A 215 6.42 -11.20 1.33
C THR A 215 6.21 -10.83 2.80
N ARG A 216 4.99 -10.50 3.24
CA ARG A 216 4.69 -10.20 4.65
C ARG A 216 4.86 -11.45 5.52
N ARG A 217 4.39 -12.61 5.04
CA ARG A 217 4.55 -13.91 5.74
C ARG A 217 6.01 -14.36 5.81
N ALA A 218 6.79 -14.15 4.75
CA ALA A 218 8.22 -14.45 4.73
C ALA A 218 8.99 -13.53 5.69
N LEU A 219 8.67 -12.24 5.71
CA LEU A 219 9.26 -11.28 6.64
C LEU A 219 8.95 -11.66 8.10
N THR A 220 7.71 -12.04 8.43
CA THR A 220 7.38 -12.45 9.80
C THR A 220 8.15 -13.70 10.20
N PHE A 221 8.21 -14.70 9.32
CA PHE A 221 8.95 -15.92 9.58
C PHE A 221 10.45 -15.67 9.76
N GLY A 222 11.05 -14.82 8.91
CA GLY A 222 12.46 -14.46 9.02
C GLY A 222 12.79 -13.70 10.30
N LEU A 223 11.92 -12.77 10.73
CA LEU A 223 12.10 -12.04 12.00
C LEU A 223 11.93 -12.95 13.22
N ASP A 224 10.94 -13.85 13.22
CA ASP A 224 10.77 -14.83 14.31
C ASP A 224 11.92 -15.84 14.34
N LEU A 225 12.43 -16.25 13.18
CA LEU A 225 13.60 -17.13 13.09
C LEU A 225 14.84 -16.42 13.64
N ALA A 226 15.10 -15.17 13.24
CA ALA A 226 16.21 -14.38 13.78
C ALA A 226 16.09 -14.19 15.30
N LEU A 227 14.88 -13.93 15.81
CA LEU A 227 14.63 -13.86 17.25
C LEU A 227 14.93 -15.20 17.94
N SER A 228 14.50 -16.31 17.36
CA SER A 228 14.79 -17.65 17.89
C SER A 228 16.29 -17.93 17.93
N GLN A 229 17.03 -17.58 16.87
CA GLN A 229 18.49 -17.76 16.82
C GLN A 229 19.21 -16.89 17.88
N THR A 230 18.78 -15.65 18.06
CA THR A 230 19.32 -14.78 19.11
C THR A 230 19.04 -15.34 20.50
N LEU A 231 17.83 -15.83 20.76
CA LEU A 231 17.48 -16.44 22.06
C LEU A 231 18.28 -17.72 22.32
N ALA A 232 18.44 -18.56 21.30
CA ALA A 232 19.25 -19.77 21.40
C ALA A 232 20.72 -19.45 21.68
N GLY A 233 21.31 -18.49 20.94
CA GLY A 233 22.68 -18.02 21.15
C GLY A 233 22.91 -17.41 22.53
N CYS A 234 21.99 -16.58 23.01
CA CYS A 234 22.04 -16.03 24.37
C CYS A 234 21.93 -17.12 25.43
N GLY A 235 21.01 -18.08 25.26
CA GLY A 235 20.85 -19.22 26.16
C GLY A 235 22.10 -20.09 26.21
N TYR A 236 22.67 -20.40 25.04
CA TYR A 236 23.92 -21.15 24.92
C TYR A 236 25.07 -20.42 25.64
N PHE A 237 25.26 -19.12 25.36
CA PHE A 237 26.30 -18.32 26.03
C PHE A 237 26.11 -18.28 27.55
N ALA A 238 24.87 -18.12 28.03
CA ALA A 238 24.56 -18.12 29.46
C ALA A 238 24.91 -19.45 30.14
N VAL A 239 24.56 -20.59 29.53
CA VAL A 239 24.91 -21.93 30.06
C VAL A 239 26.43 -22.12 30.10
N HIS A 240 27.13 -21.70 29.04
CA HIS A 240 28.59 -21.79 28.97
C HIS A 240 29.31 -20.88 29.99
N ALA A 241 28.75 -19.70 30.27
CA ALA A 241 29.29 -18.78 31.27
C ALA A 241 29.20 -19.36 32.70
N VAL A 242 28.17 -20.18 32.98
CA VAL A 242 27.96 -20.80 34.30
C VAL A 242 28.78 -22.09 34.47
N ASN A 243 28.85 -22.93 33.44
CA ASN A 243 29.42 -24.28 33.54
C ASN A 243 30.90 -24.39 33.15
N GLY A 244 31.48 -23.35 32.55
CA GLY A 244 32.86 -23.35 32.05
C GLY A 244 33.04 -24.16 30.76
N SER A 245 33.56 -23.53 29.70
CA SER A 245 33.66 -24.13 28.36
C SER A 245 34.43 -25.46 28.32
N ARG A 246 35.54 -25.57 29.07
CA ARG A 246 36.38 -26.77 29.07
C ARG A 246 35.74 -28.00 29.73
N LEU A 247 34.75 -27.79 30.61
CA LEU A 247 34.09 -28.86 31.35
C LEU A 247 33.00 -29.54 30.52
N LEU A 248 32.35 -28.79 29.62
CA LEU A 248 31.31 -29.30 28.72
C LEU A 248 31.89 -29.98 27.46
N ALA A 249 33.02 -29.48 26.93
CA ALA A 249 33.70 -30.03 25.76
C ALA A 249 34.13 -31.50 25.94
N GLY A 250 34.58 -31.88 27.14
CA GLY A 250 35.10 -33.23 27.42
C GLY A 250 34.05 -34.36 27.39
N PHE A 251 32.76 -34.05 27.42
CA PHE A 251 31.67 -35.03 27.52
C PHE A 251 30.72 -35.04 26.30
N GLY A 252 31.03 -34.29 25.24
CA GLY A 252 30.11 -34.14 24.09
C GLY A 252 28.82 -33.36 24.41
N ILE A 253 28.77 -32.72 25.59
CA ILE A 253 27.60 -32.00 26.08
C ILE A 253 27.40 -30.68 25.31
N GLU A 254 28.45 -30.09 24.73
CA GLU A 254 28.36 -28.80 24.00
C GLU A 254 27.37 -28.84 22.83
N HIS A 255 27.40 -29.92 22.02
CA HIS A 255 26.45 -30.11 20.93
C HIS A 255 25.03 -30.31 21.46
N ALA A 256 24.86 -31.10 22.53
CA ALA A 256 23.56 -31.33 23.14
C ALA A 256 22.99 -30.04 23.75
N THR A 257 23.81 -29.22 24.40
CA THR A 257 23.44 -27.91 24.95
C THR A 257 23.00 -26.96 23.84
N PHE A 258 23.78 -26.85 22.75
CA PHE A 258 23.41 -26.03 21.60
C PHE A 258 22.03 -26.41 21.04
N TRP A 259 21.81 -27.69 20.72
CA TRP A 259 20.53 -28.16 20.19
C TRP A 259 19.37 -28.02 21.19
N THR A 260 19.63 -28.15 22.49
CA THR A 260 18.63 -27.92 23.53
C THR A 260 18.21 -26.45 23.56
N CYS A 261 19.16 -25.52 23.52
CA CYS A 261 18.88 -24.08 23.44
C CYS A 261 18.12 -23.71 22.15
N GLU A 262 18.49 -24.30 21.01
CA GLU A 262 17.79 -24.13 19.73
C GLU A 262 16.34 -24.61 19.81
N CYS A 263 16.11 -25.86 20.26
CA CYS A 263 14.77 -26.42 20.40
C CYS A 263 13.90 -25.62 21.38
N ALA A 264 14.48 -25.20 22.51
CA ALA A 264 13.79 -24.38 23.50
C ALA A 264 13.40 -23.01 22.93
N ALA A 265 14.30 -22.34 22.20
CA ALA A 265 14.02 -21.05 21.57
C ALA A 265 12.94 -21.16 20.48
N ILE A 266 13.01 -22.20 19.63
CA ILE A 266 12.00 -22.47 18.60
C ILE A 266 10.63 -22.73 19.26
N ALA A 267 10.59 -23.57 20.29
CA ALA A 267 9.36 -23.85 21.04
C ALA A 267 8.81 -22.58 21.71
N ALA A 268 9.67 -21.74 22.30
CA ALA A 268 9.25 -20.48 22.90
C ALA A 268 8.59 -19.55 21.88
N VAL A 269 9.23 -19.33 20.71
CA VAL A 269 8.78 -18.36 19.70
C VAL A 269 7.60 -18.88 18.86
N PHE A 270 7.64 -20.16 18.46
CA PHE A 270 6.69 -20.73 17.49
C PHE A 270 5.62 -21.63 18.09
N ALA A 271 5.72 -22.05 19.36
CA ALA A 271 4.69 -22.83 20.04
C ALA A 271 4.10 -22.09 21.24
N LEU A 272 4.89 -21.80 22.27
CA LEU A 272 4.42 -21.23 23.52
C LEU A 272 3.84 -19.82 23.33
N PHE A 273 4.61 -18.92 22.72
CA PHE A 273 4.18 -17.54 22.50
C PHE A 273 2.87 -17.45 21.68
N PRO A 274 2.72 -18.10 20.51
CA PRO A 274 1.47 -18.05 19.76
C PRO A 274 0.30 -18.76 20.45
N VAL A 275 0.52 -19.78 21.29
CA VAL A 275 -0.56 -20.36 22.11
C VAL A 275 -1.07 -19.34 23.13
N ILE A 276 -0.17 -18.63 23.82
CA ILE A 276 -0.51 -17.60 24.81
C ILE A 276 -1.23 -16.42 24.15
N THR A 277 -0.78 -15.97 22.98
CA THR A 277 -1.36 -14.82 22.26
C THR A 277 -2.57 -15.18 21.39
N ARG A 278 -3.05 -16.44 21.43
CA ARG A 278 -4.16 -16.95 20.61
C ARG A 278 -3.92 -16.74 19.11
N GLY A 279 -2.74 -17.15 18.64
CA GLY A 279 -2.40 -17.29 17.24
C GLY A 279 -1.39 -16.28 16.68
N GLN A 280 -0.54 -15.64 17.50
CA GLN A 280 0.46 -14.68 16.99
C GLN A 280 1.85 -14.94 17.55
N THR A 281 2.84 -15.16 16.69
CA THR A 281 4.26 -15.04 17.06
C THR A 281 4.64 -13.57 17.30
N PRO A 282 5.82 -13.27 17.91
CA PRO A 282 6.26 -11.89 18.13
C PRO A 282 6.27 -11.04 16.85
N ALA A 283 6.82 -11.55 15.74
CA ALA A 283 6.85 -10.82 14.48
C ALA A 283 5.48 -10.77 13.79
N GLN A 284 4.62 -11.80 13.94
CA GLN A 284 3.24 -11.72 13.48
C GLN A 284 2.47 -10.63 14.21
N LYS A 285 2.65 -10.48 15.53
CA LYS A 285 2.07 -9.37 16.30
C LYS A 285 2.61 -8.02 15.83
N LEU A 286 3.92 -7.91 15.59
CA LEU A 286 4.55 -6.70 15.04
C LEU A 286 3.93 -6.29 13.69
N LEU A 287 3.63 -7.27 12.85
CA LEU A 287 3.11 -7.09 11.49
C LEU A 287 1.62 -7.39 11.37
N ARG A 288 0.82 -7.34 12.45
CA ARG A 288 -0.65 -7.53 12.46
C ARG A 288 -1.14 -8.75 11.64
N LEU A 289 -0.46 -9.87 11.80
CA LEU A 289 -0.86 -11.18 11.28
C LEU A 289 -1.34 -12.08 12.42
N ARG A 290 -2.21 -13.03 12.11
CA ARG A 290 -2.69 -14.02 13.05
C ARG A 290 -2.99 -15.35 12.37
N ILE A 291 -2.74 -16.43 13.11
CA ILE A 291 -3.09 -17.80 12.77
C ILE A 291 -4.53 -18.04 13.22
N VAL A 292 -5.39 -18.36 12.25
CA VAL A 292 -6.81 -18.61 12.42
C VAL A 292 -7.23 -19.83 11.63
N ARG A 293 -8.43 -20.33 11.88
CA ARG A 293 -9.09 -21.34 11.02
C ARG A 293 -9.52 -20.73 9.68
N PRO A 294 -9.87 -21.55 8.66
CA PRO A 294 -10.27 -21.05 7.35
C PRO A 294 -11.46 -20.08 7.36
N ASP A 295 -12.33 -20.18 8.36
CA ASP A 295 -13.51 -19.34 8.63
C ASP A 295 -13.20 -18.09 9.47
N ALA A 296 -11.91 -17.80 9.73
CA ALA A 296 -11.44 -16.73 10.60
C ALA A 296 -11.77 -16.89 12.11
N ALA A 297 -12.22 -18.08 12.53
CA ALA A 297 -12.34 -18.42 13.95
C ALA A 297 -10.94 -18.60 14.59
N PRO A 298 -10.81 -18.39 15.91
CA PRO A 298 -9.55 -18.63 16.62
C PRO A 298 -9.06 -20.08 16.43
N ALA A 299 -7.77 -20.25 16.11
CA ALA A 299 -7.15 -21.57 16.07
C ALA A 299 -6.92 -22.09 17.50
N SER A 300 -7.10 -23.40 17.72
CA SER A 300 -6.78 -24.00 19.02
C SER A 300 -5.27 -24.10 19.23
N GLY A 301 -4.84 -24.21 20.50
CA GLY A 301 -3.41 -24.37 20.81
C GLY A 301 -2.77 -25.59 20.12
N GLY A 302 -3.49 -26.71 20.06
CA GLY A 302 -3.04 -27.91 19.36
C GLY A 302 -2.87 -27.69 17.84
N GLN A 303 -3.75 -26.92 17.20
CA GLN A 303 -3.61 -26.57 15.78
C GLN A 303 -2.37 -25.70 15.54
N ILE A 304 -2.08 -24.75 16.43
CA ILE A 304 -0.89 -23.89 16.36
C ILE A 304 0.39 -24.72 16.50
N VAL A 305 0.45 -25.59 17.51
CA VAL A 305 1.60 -26.47 17.72
C VAL A 305 1.79 -27.41 16.53
N CYS A 306 0.72 -28.04 16.04
CA CYS A 306 0.76 -28.90 14.85
C CYS A 306 1.31 -28.14 13.63
N ARG A 307 0.84 -26.91 13.39
CA ARG A 307 1.27 -26.08 12.26
C ARG A 307 2.79 -25.88 12.24
N TYR A 308 3.40 -25.58 13.39
CA TYR A 308 4.83 -25.31 13.45
C TYR A 308 5.66 -26.58 13.61
N ALA A 309 5.19 -27.58 14.36
CA ALA A 309 5.81 -28.90 14.44
C ALA A 309 5.96 -29.51 13.04
N THR A 310 4.92 -29.48 12.20
CA THR A 310 5.02 -29.96 10.82
C THR A 310 5.95 -29.10 9.96
N LEU A 311 5.98 -27.77 10.16
CA LEU A 311 6.90 -26.90 9.41
C LEU A 311 8.35 -27.23 9.71
N PHE A 312 8.70 -27.31 11.00
CA PHE A 312 10.06 -27.62 11.44
C PHE A 312 10.41 -29.09 11.20
N ALA A 313 9.47 -30.03 11.28
CA ALA A 313 9.72 -31.41 10.87
C ALA A 313 10.15 -31.49 9.40
N ILE A 314 9.47 -30.78 8.50
CA ILE A 314 9.81 -30.76 7.07
C ILE A 314 11.18 -30.10 6.81
N VAL A 315 11.61 -29.14 7.64
CA VAL A 315 12.86 -28.39 7.43
C VAL A 315 14.05 -29.01 8.17
N LEU A 316 13.86 -29.42 9.43
CA LEU A 316 14.90 -29.87 10.34
C LEU A 316 15.15 -31.38 10.27
N LEU A 317 14.13 -32.24 10.13
CA LEU A 317 14.36 -33.69 10.03
C LEU A 317 15.31 -34.04 8.88
N PRO A 318 15.21 -33.41 7.70
CA PRO A 318 16.12 -33.71 6.60
C PRO A 318 17.54 -33.16 6.81
N ALA A 319 17.68 -31.99 7.43
CA ALA A 319 18.99 -31.41 7.77
C ALA A 319 19.70 -32.20 8.87
N TRP A 320 18.94 -32.69 9.86
CA TRP A 320 19.43 -33.55 10.92
C TRP A 320 19.80 -34.95 10.40
N ALA A 321 18.99 -35.53 9.51
CA ALA A 321 19.32 -36.76 8.82
C ALA A 321 20.60 -36.61 7.96
N PHE A 322 20.77 -35.49 7.26
CA PHE A 322 22.00 -35.20 6.53
C PHE A 322 23.21 -35.04 7.47
N GLY A 323 23.08 -34.32 8.58
CA GLY A 323 24.15 -34.17 9.58
C GLY A 323 24.56 -35.50 10.21
N LEU A 324 23.59 -36.39 10.49
CA LEU A 324 23.88 -37.76 10.91
C LEU A 324 24.64 -38.53 9.83
N VAL A 325 24.20 -38.50 8.57
CA VAL A 325 24.81 -39.24 7.44
C VAL A 325 26.20 -38.70 7.06
N ALA A 326 26.40 -37.37 7.12
CA ALA A 326 27.64 -36.68 6.77
C ALA A 326 28.67 -36.65 7.91
N GLY A 327 28.22 -36.69 9.17
CA GLY A 327 29.07 -36.63 10.37
C GLY A 327 29.39 -37.97 11.02
N VAL A 328 28.99 -39.10 10.43
CA VAL A 328 29.30 -40.44 10.99
C VAL A 328 30.80 -40.69 11.14
N ASP A 329 31.63 -40.04 10.33
CA ASP A 329 33.04 -40.42 10.20
C ASP A 329 33.88 -40.06 11.45
N ASP A 330 33.34 -39.34 12.44
CA ASP A 330 34.10 -38.78 13.58
C ASP A 330 33.47 -38.93 15.01
N ILE A 331 32.48 -39.81 15.24
CA ILE A 331 31.86 -39.96 16.58
C ILE A 331 32.53 -41.12 17.38
N PRO A 332 33.41 -40.86 18.36
CA PRO A 332 34.23 -41.91 18.96
C PRO A 332 33.51 -42.72 20.06
N THR A 333 32.41 -42.21 20.63
CA THR A 333 31.85 -42.67 21.91
C THR A 333 30.33 -42.91 21.92
N THR A 334 29.79 -43.65 20.95
CA THR A 334 28.38 -44.09 20.99
C THR A 334 28.20 -45.58 21.32
N PRO A 335 27.11 -45.97 22.03
CA PRO A 335 26.73 -47.36 22.26
C PRO A 335 26.66 -48.19 20.97
N ALA A 336 26.85 -49.51 21.06
CA ALA A 336 26.95 -50.42 19.91
C ALA A 336 25.76 -50.31 18.92
N GLU A 337 24.57 -50.04 19.42
CA GLU A 337 23.34 -49.84 18.64
C GLU A 337 23.40 -48.59 17.74
N LEU A 338 23.98 -47.50 18.24
CA LEU A 338 24.19 -46.27 17.49
C LEU A 338 25.29 -46.41 16.44
N ARG A 339 26.33 -47.23 16.69
CA ARG A 339 27.33 -47.58 15.67
C ARG A 339 26.73 -48.41 14.54
N ALA A 340 25.81 -49.33 14.84
CA ALA A 340 25.12 -50.13 13.82
C ALA A 340 24.19 -49.28 12.95
N LEU A 341 23.49 -48.30 13.54
CA LEU A 341 22.71 -47.29 12.80
C LEU A 341 23.61 -46.40 11.93
N ALA A 342 24.75 -45.98 12.48
CA ALA A 342 25.70 -45.12 11.78
C ALA A 342 26.37 -45.85 10.60
N SER A 343 26.74 -47.13 10.74
CA SER A 343 27.29 -47.94 9.64
C SER A 343 26.28 -48.23 8.53
N LEU A 344 25.00 -48.41 8.87
CA LEU A 344 23.88 -48.48 7.90
C LEU A 344 23.75 -47.18 7.10
N CYS A 345 23.83 -46.03 7.77
CA CYS A 345 23.82 -44.72 7.13
C CYS A 345 25.05 -44.48 6.23
N VAL A 346 26.22 -45.03 6.58
CA VAL A 346 27.47 -44.89 5.81
C VAL A 346 27.49 -45.77 4.57
N HIS A 347 26.96 -46.99 4.63
CA HIS A 347 26.89 -47.87 3.46
C HIS A 347 25.89 -47.36 2.39
N ASP A 348 24.81 -46.71 2.82
CA ASP A 348 23.73 -46.25 1.94
C ASP A 348 23.63 -44.71 1.84
N LYS A 349 24.71 -43.95 2.10
CA LYS A 349 24.72 -42.45 2.02
C LYS A 349 24.08 -41.97 0.71
N THR A 350 24.37 -42.63 -0.41
CA THR A 350 23.82 -42.32 -1.74
C THR A 350 22.30 -42.55 -1.81
N ALA A 351 21.81 -43.69 -1.32
CA ALA A 351 20.38 -44.00 -1.33
C ALA A 351 19.60 -43.05 -0.42
N LEU A 352 20.12 -42.74 0.77
CA LEU A 352 19.53 -41.78 1.71
C LEU A 352 19.50 -40.36 1.12
N THR A 353 20.58 -39.93 0.46
CA THR A 353 20.63 -38.64 -0.24
C THR A 353 19.64 -38.59 -1.42
N LEU A 354 19.47 -39.68 -2.16
CA LEU A 354 18.48 -39.77 -3.24
C LEU A 354 17.04 -39.73 -2.74
N ILE A 355 16.71 -40.46 -1.66
CA ILE A 355 15.40 -40.41 -1.00
C ILE A 355 15.13 -38.99 -0.49
N TRP A 356 16.14 -38.34 0.09
CA TRP A 356 16.06 -36.96 0.53
C TRP A 356 15.78 -35.99 -0.62
N CYS A 357 16.59 -36.03 -1.68
CA CYS A 357 16.39 -35.23 -2.89
C CYS A 357 15.00 -35.46 -3.47
N ALA A 358 14.52 -36.70 -3.54
CA ALA A 358 13.18 -37.03 -4.01
C ALA A 358 12.09 -36.41 -3.12
N GLY A 359 12.24 -36.45 -1.79
CA GLY A 359 11.33 -35.82 -0.84
C GLY A 359 11.28 -34.29 -0.98
N VAL A 360 12.44 -33.64 -1.09
CA VAL A 360 12.55 -32.19 -1.31
C VAL A 360 11.96 -31.79 -2.65
N LEU A 361 12.23 -32.55 -3.72
CA LEU A 361 11.66 -32.33 -5.05
C LEU A 361 10.15 -32.50 -5.05
N ALA A 362 9.62 -33.54 -4.40
CA ALA A 362 8.17 -33.74 -4.27
C ALA A 362 7.52 -32.58 -3.50
N TRP A 363 8.12 -32.16 -2.39
CA TRP A 363 7.64 -31.00 -1.63
C TRP A 363 7.67 -29.71 -2.47
N ALA A 364 8.78 -29.43 -3.15
CA ALA A 364 8.91 -28.28 -4.06
C ALA A 364 7.88 -28.32 -5.19
N ALA A 365 7.64 -29.48 -5.79
CA ALA A 365 6.61 -29.67 -6.81
C ALA A 365 5.20 -29.33 -6.27
N THR A 366 4.88 -29.78 -5.05
CA THR A 366 3.59 -29.42 -4.42
C THR A 366 3.45 -27.92 -4.16
N LEU A 367 4.54 -27.23 -3.80
CA LEU A 367 4.54 -25.77 -3.63
C LEU A 367 4.32 -25.07 -4.97
N THR A 368 5.01 -25.50 -6.02
CA THR A 368 4.88 -24.94 -7.38
C THR A 368 3.45 -25.10 -7.91
N VAL A 369 2.85 -26.28 -7.78
CA VAL A 369 1.46 -26.52 -8.20
C VAL A 369 0.49 -25.61 -7.44
N ARG A 370 0.67 -25.44 -6.14
CA ARG A 370 -0.19 -24.59 -5.30
C ARG A 370 0.00 -23.11 -5.61
N ALA A 371 1.24 -22.66 -5.81
CA ALA A 371 1.55 -21.30 -6.25
C ALA A 371 0.93 -21.00 -7.61
N TRP A 372 1.01 -21.94 -8.56
CA TRP A 372 0.42 -21.80 -9.88
C TRP A 372 -1.11 -21.75 -9.86
N ARG A 373 -1.77 -22.61 -9.06
CA ARG A 373 -3.24 -22.56 -8.87
C ARG A 373 -3.69 -21.23 -8.26
N ALA A 374 -2.92 -20.70 -7.30
CA ALA A 374 -3.17 -19.40 -6.70
C ALA A 374 -2.98 -18.24 -7.68
N TRP A 375 -1.92 -18.29 -8.49
CA TRP A 375 -1.68 -17.30 -9.53
C TRP A 375 -2.80 -17.26 -10.58
N ARG A 376 -3.39 -18.42 -10.93
CA ARG A 376 -4.56 -18.50 -11.83
C ARG A 376 -5.90 -18.14 -11.16
N GLY A 377 -5.91 -17.75 -9.89
CA GLY A 377 -7.13 -17.41 -9.14
C GLY A 377 -8.07 -18.60 -8.87
N ARG A 378 -7.59 -19.84 -9.04
CA ARG A 378 -8.42 -21.05 -8.86
C ARG A 378 -8.56 -21.48 -7.39
N ALA A 379 -7.56 -21.18 -6.56
CA ALA A 379 -7.56 -21.50 -5.13
C ALA A 379 -6.57 -20.62 -4.36
N PRO A 380 -6.79 -20.27 -3.09
CA PRO A 380 -5.82 -19.52 -2.30
C PRO A 380 -4.53 -20.32 -2.06
N PHE A 381 -3.38 -19.64 -1.96
CA PHE A 381 -2.11 -20.29 -1.63
C PHE A 381 -2.06 -20.71 -0.15
N ILE A 382 -1.89 -22.02 0.09
CA ILE A 382 -1.84 -22.64 1.41
C ILE A 382 -0.62 -23.57 1.50
N MET A 383 0.25 -23.34 2.49
CA MET A 383 1.39 -24.23 2.77
C MET A 383 0.94 -25.57 3.37
N LEU A 384 1.75 -26.62 3.22
CA LEU A 384 1.39 -27.98 3.63
C LEU A 384 1.07 -28.08 5.12
N ASN A 385 1.88 -27.43 5.95
CA ASN A 385 1.65 -27.35 7.38
C ASN A 385 0.34 -26.65 7.75
N GLY A 386 -0.10 -25.66 6.97
CA GLY A 386 -1.42 -25.03 7.15
C GLY A 386 -2.58 -25.93 6.74
N LEU A 387 -2.38 -26.79 5.74
CA LEU A 387 -3.38 -27.79 5.34
C LEU A 387 -3.52 -28.87 6.43
N ILE A 388 -2.40 -29.38 6.94
CA ILE A 388 -2.38 -30.47 7.95
C ILE A 388 -2.99 -30.00 9.28
N SER A 389 -2.74 -28.75 9.68
CA SER A 389 -3.28 -28.18 10.93
C SER A 389 -4.66 -27.56 10.80
N ASP A 390 -5.23 -27.49 9.60
CA ASP A 390 -6.42 -26.70 9.27
C ASP A 390 -6.32 -25.23 9.75
N THR A 391 -5.20 -24.58 9.40
CA THR A 391 -4.92 -23.19 9.78
C THR A 391 -4.44 -22.32 8.63
N ARG A 392 -4.73 -21.01 8.74
CA ARG A 392 -4.32 -19.97 7.80
C ARG A 392 -3.69 -18.81 8.54
N ILE A 393 -2.70 -18.19 7.91
CA ILE A 393 -2.17 -16.90 8.36
C ILE A 393 -2.92 -15.81 7.60
N MET A 394 -3.69 -15.01 8.34
CA MET A 394 -4.46 -13.89 7.81
C MET A 394 -3.98 -12.59 8.46
N THR A 395 -4.31 -11.46 7.85
CA THR A 395 -4.11 -10.16 8.50
C THR A 395 -5.25 -9.93 9.50
N GLU A 396 -5.01 -9.16 10.56
CA GLU A 396 -6.07 -8.82 11.51
C GLU A 396 -7.24 -8.08 10.84
N ASP A 397 -6.92 -7.18 9.90
CA ASP A 397 -7.94 -6.47 9.11
C ASP A 397 -8.75 -7.44 8.23
N GLY A 398 -8.10 -8.44 7.63
CA GLY A 398 -8.77 -9.48 6.85
C GLY A 398 -9.64 -10.41 7.71
N ILE A 399 -9.20 -10.73 8.93
CA ILE A 399 -10.00 -11.50 9.90
C ILE A 399 -11.24 -10.71 10.27
N LYS A 400 -11.08 -9.43 10.61
CA LYS A 400 -12.19 -8.52 10.93
C LYS A 400 -13.18 -8.48 9.77
N GLN A 401 -12.71 -8.28 8.55
CA GLN A 401 -13.57 -8.22 7.37
C GLN A 401 -14.33 -9.52 7.10
N ILE A 402 -13.71 -10.69 7.30
CA ILE A 402 -14.40 -11.98 7.15
C ILE A 402 -15.49 -12.13 8.22
N ARG A 403 -15.16 -11.80 9.48
CA ARG A 403 -16.12 -11.87 10.60
C ARG A 403 -17.30 -10.93 10.40
N GLU A 404 -17.03 -9.69 10.02
CA GLU A 404 -18.08 -8.70 9.69
C GLU A 404 -19.00 -9.22 8.57
N ARG A 405 -18.44 -9.91 7.56
CA ARG A 405 -19.23 -10.52 6.47
C ARG A 405 -20.02 -11.75 6.87
N THR A 406 -19.71 -12.40 7.99
CA THR A 406 -20.56 -13.45 8.57
C THR A 406 -21.78 -12.87 9.29
N HIS A 407 -21.69 -11.64 9.80
CA HIS A 407 -22.82 -10.94 10.42
C HIS A 407 -23.66 -10.24 9.35
N VAL A 408 -24.51 -11.03 8.68
CA VAL A 408 -25.47 -10.54 7.69
C VAL A 408 -26.84 -10.48 8.34
N LEU A 409 -27.50 -9.32 8.30
CA LEU A 409 -28.86 -9.16 8.78
C LEU A 409 -29.81 -8.73 7.67
N ASP A 410 -31.00 -9.32 7.69
CA ASP A 410 -32.12 -8.89 6.87
C ASP A 410 -32.51 -7.45 7.17
N VAL A 411 -33.07 -6.75 6.19
CA VAL A 411 -33.40 -5.32 6.29
C VAL A 411 -34.28 -5.01 7.51
N GLY A 412 -35.28 -5.86 7.79
CA GLY A 412 -36.14 -5.69 8.97
C GLY A 412 -35.37 -5.78 10.29
N LYS A 413 -34.36 -6.66 10.35
CA LYS A 413 -33.50 -6.83 11.54
C LYS A 413 -32.49 -5.69 11.69
N VAL A 414 -32.07 -5.05 10.60
CA VAL A 414 -31.25 -3.82 10.68
C VAL A 414 -32.03 -2.69 11.36
N VAL A 415 -33.31 -2.51 11.04
CA VAL A 415 -34.15 -1.50 11.70
C VAL A 415 -34.32 -1.79 13.20
N GLU A 416 -34.55 -3.06 13.57
CA GLU A 416 -34.60 -3.48 14.98
C GLU A 416 -33.28 -3.20 15.71
N LEU A 417 -32.16 -3.46 15.04
CA LEU A 417 -30.82 -3.19 15.57
C LEU A 417 -30.59 -1.68 15.78
N GLU A 418 -30.95 -0.83 14.82
CA GLU A 418 -30.85 0.63 14.95
C GLU A 418 -31.67 1.16 16.14
N GLN A 419 -32.90 0.68 16.29
CA GLN A 419 -33.76 1.04 17.42
C GLN A 419 -33.17 0.60 18.75
N ARG A 420 -32.54 -0.57 18.80
CA ARG A 420 -31.88 -1.06 20.00
C ARG A 420 -30.66 -0.24 20.37
N ILE A 421 -29.82 0.08 19.39
CA ILE A 421 -28.65 0.96 19.59
C ILE A 421 -29.11 2.33 20.14
N ALA A 422 -30.23 2.85 19.61
CA ALA A 422 -30.87 4.06 20.12
C ALA A 422 -31.34 3.92 21.57
N ALA A 423 -31.99 2.82 21.92
CA ALA A 423 -32.41 2.52 23.30
C ALA A 423 -31.22 2.40 24.28
N CYS A 424 -30.04 2.03 23.79
CA CYS A 424 -28.80 1.96 24.58
C CYS A 424 -27.99 3.26 24.61
N GLY A 425 -28.52 4.37 24.10
CA GLY A 425 -27.97 5.71 24.30
C GLY A 425 -27.29 6.37 23.09
N THR A 426 -27.24 5.72 21.92
CA THR A 426 -26.76 6.38 20.68
C THR A 426 -27.93 6.71 19.77
N SER A 427 -28.36 7.98 19.74
CA SER A 427 -29.53 8.40 18.96
C SER A 427 -29.41 8.09 17.46
N LEU A 428 -30.54 7.97 16.76
CA LEU A 428 -30.55 7.79 15.30
C LEU A 428 -29.86 8.95 14.57
N GLY A 429 -29.94 10.18 15.10
CA GLY A 429 -29.21 11.33 14.58
C GLY A 429 -27.69 11.16 14.72
N ALA A 430 -27.21 10.62 15.85
CA ALA A 430 -25.79 10.31 16.02
C ALA A 430 -25.32 9.17 15.10
N LEU A 431 -26.17 8.19 14.80
CA LEU A 431 -25.86 7.17 13.79
C LEU A 431 -25.75 7.77 12.39
N MET A 432 -26.71 8.61 11.99
CA MET A 432 -26.68 9.35 10.73
C MET A 432 -25.44 10.25 10.61
N GLU A 433 -25.05 10.91 11.71
CA GLU A 433 -23.84 11.73 11.78
C GLU A 433 -22.59 10.89 11.47
N ARG A 434 -22.47 9.73 12.11
CA ARG A 434 -21.35 8.80 11.88
C ARG A 434 -21.39 8.22 10.46
N ALA A 435 -22.58 7.92 9.93
CA ALA A 435 -22.77 7.38 8.59
C ALA A 435 -22.32 8.37 7.50
N GLY A 436 -22.79 9.61 7.57
CA GLY A 436 -22.38 10.66 6.64
C GLY A 436 -20.89 10.98 6.72
N CYS A 437 -20.32 11.04 7.92
CA CYS A 437 -18.88 11.22 8.10
C CYS A 437 -18.08 10.05 7.50
N ALA A 438 -18.53 8.80 7.67
CA ALA A 438 -17.88 7.64 7.07
C ALA A 438 -17.89 7.71 5.53
N ILE A 439 -18.99 8.16 4.92
CA ILE A 439 -19.08 8.36 3.46
C ILE A 439 -18.11 9.48 3.02
N ALA A 440 -18.06 10.59 3.74
CA ALA A 440 -17.14 11.70 3.48
C ALA A 440 -15.67 11.23 3.57
N ASP A 441 -15.34 10.43 4.59
CA ASP A 441 -14.01 9.82 4.75
C ASP A 441 -13.64 8.95 3.56
N GLN A 442 -14.56 8.07 3.12
CA GLN A 442 -14.33 7.26 1.93
C GLN A 442 -14.15 8.12 0.67
N MET A 443 -14.96 9.17 0.48
CA MET A 443 -14.82 10.06 -0.67
C MET A 443 -13.44 10.76 -0.69
N ARG A 444 -13.00 11.31 0.44
CA ARG A 444 -11.66 11.90 0.62
C ARG A 444 -10.54 10.88 0.43
N SER A 445 -10.83 9.61 0.70
CA SER A 445 -9.91 8.50 0.47
C SER A 445 -9.80 8.07 -1.00
N TRP A 446 -10.66 8.55 -1.89
CA TRP A 446 -10.61 8.18 -3.31
C TRP A 446 -10.31 9.36 -4.24
N VAL A 447 -10.84 10.53 -3.91
CA VAL A 447 -10.55 11.76 -4.63
C VAL A 447 -9.41 12.45 -3.89
N PRO A 448 -8.22 12.64 -4.49
CA PRO A 448 -7.14 13.42 -3.90
C PRO A 448 -7.32 14.91 -4.24
N ASP A 449 -6.97 15.77 -3.28
CA ASP A 449 -7.11 17.23 -3.33
C ASP A 449 -8.58 17.72 -3.33
N PRO A 450 -8.91 18.86 -2.67
CA PRO A 450 -10.28 19.39 -2.71
C PRO A 450 -10.75 19.60 -4.15
N ALA A 451 -11.72 18.79 -4.56
CA ALA A 451 -12.26 18.79 -5.92
C ALA A 451 -13.79 18.77 -5.88
N PRO A 452 -14.49 19.21 -6.95
CA PRO A 452 -15.94 19.25 -6.96
C PRO A 452 -16.58 17.88 -6.72
N ILE A 453 -17.45 17.79 -5.71
CA ILE A 453 -18.23 16.60 -5.37
C ILE A 453 -19.71 16.89 -5.61
N LEU A 454 -20.38 15.97 -6.30
CA LEU A 454 -21.83 16.00 -6.49
C LEU A 454 -22.49 14.95 -5.57
N ILE A 455 -23.43 15.37 -4.73
CA ILE A 455 -24.20 14.48 -3.85
C ILE A 455 -25.65 14.46 -4.34
N LEU A 456 -26.20 13.27 -4.56
CA LEU A 456 -27.60 13.09 -4.93
C LEU A 456 -28.34 12.57 -3.70
N THR A 457 -29.28 13.34 -3.14
CA THR A 457 -30.02 12.95 -1.94
C THR A 457 -31.46 12.60 -2.23
N GLY A 458 -31.97 11.60 -1.53
CA GLY A 458 -33.39 11.29 -1.47
C GLY A 458 -34.10 12.06 -0.36
N SER A 459 -35.38 11.81 -0.20
CA SER A 459 -36.21 12.41 0.86
C SER A 459 -36.25 11.62 2.18
N GLY A 460 -35.55 10.49 2.26
CA GLY A 460 -35.53 9.60 3.44
C GLY A 460 -34.20 9.63 4.19
N ASN A 461 -34.00 8.68 5.11
CA ASN A 461 -32.80 8.62 5.96
C ASN A 461 -31.49 8.50 5.17
N ASN A 462 -31.46 7.74 4.07
CA ASN A 462 -30.28 7.69 3.20
C ASN A 462 -29.92 9.08 2.66
N GLY A 463 -30.92 9.91 2.36
CA GLY A 463 -30.71 11.31 1.96
C GLY A 463 -30.10 12.15 3.08
N GLY A 464 -30.51 11.90 4.34
CA GLY A 464 -29.91 12.50 5.53
C GLY A 464 -28.43 12.19 5.69
N ASP A 465 -28.02 10.93 5.46
CA ASP A 465 -26.59 10.55 5.43
C ASP A 465 -25.82 11.35 4.37
N GLY A 466 -26.46 11.60 3.21
CA GLY A 466 -25.93 12.46 2.16
C GLY A 466 -25.77 13.92 2.57
N TRP A 467 -26.71 14.49 3.33
CA TRP A 467 -26.60 15.84 3.87
C TRP A 467 -25.45 15.98 4.87
N VAL A 468 -25.33 15.03 5.80
CA VAL A 468 -24.19 14.98 6.74
C VAL A 468 -22.87 14.84 5.98
N CYS A 469 -22.80 13.93 5.00
CA CYS A 469 -21.61 13.74 4.15
C CYS A 469 -21.22 15.06 3.46
N GLY A 470 -22.20 15.75 2.89
CA GLY A 470 -22.00 17.04 2.26
C GLY A 470 -21.46 18.11 3.21
N ARG A 471 -22.05 18.23 4.40
CA ARG A 471 -21.58 19.15 5.45
C ARG A 471 -20.14 18.85 5.84
N ALA A 472 -19.81 17.58 6.11
CA ALA A 472 -18.47 17.15 6.52
C ALA A 472 -17.41 17.41 5.43
N LEU A 473 -17.75 17.19 4.16
CA LEU A 473 -16.87 17.51 3.02
C LEU A 473 -16.65 19.02 2.89
N ALA A 474 -17.71 19.83 2.95
CA ALA A 474 -17.61 21.27 2.82
C ALA A 474 -16.80 21.90 3.96
N GLN A 475 -17.00 21.41 5.19
CA GLN A 475 -16.20 21.80 6.36
C GLN A 475 -14.71 21.51 6.15
N ALA A 476 -14.36 20.45 5.42
CA ALA A 476 -12.99 20.12 5.03
C ALA A 476 -12.48 20.90 3.80
N GLY A 477 -13.23 21.90 3.31
CA GLY A 477 -12.87 22.76 2.19
C GLY A 477 -13.18 22.19 0.80
N TRP A 478 -13.96 21.12 0.70
CA TRP A 478 -14.31 20.51 -0.58
C TRP A 478 -15.48 21.24 -1.23
N PRO A 479 -15.40 21.62 -2.52
CA PRO A 479 -16.56 22.17 -3.24
C PRO A 479 -17.65 21.12 -3.39
N VAL A 480 -18.80 21.32 -2.74
CA VAL A 480 -19.93 20.39 -2.76
C VAL A 480 -21.12 21.02 -3.47
N ALA A 481 -21.68 20.29 -4.44
CA ALA A 481 -23.01 20.51 -4.98
C ALA A 481 -23.91 19.36 -4.52
N LEU A 482 -25.02 19.66 -3.86
CA LEU A 482 -25.98 18.68 -3.36
C LEU A 482 -27.32 18.86 -4.06
N ALA A 483 -27.76 17.83 -4.79
CA ALA A 483 -29.05 17.79 -5.46
C ALA A 483 -30.09 17.09 -4.57
N CYS A 484 -31.18 17.79 -4.23
CA CYS A 484 -32.27 17.28 -3.41
C CYS A 484 -33.63 17.47 -4.12
N PRO A 485 -34.62 16.59 -3.89
CA PRO A 485 -35.90 16.63 -4.62
C PRO A 485 -36.81 17.77 -4.15
N ARG A 486 -36.58 18.29 -2.93
CA ARG A 486 -37.38 19.31 -2.26
C ARG A 486 -36.49 20.11 -1.31
N PRO A 487 -36.88 21.33 -0.92
CA PRO A 487 -36.18 22.11 0.09
C PRO A 487 -36.00 21.35 1.41
N PRO A 488 -34.90 21.58 2.16
CA PRO A 488 -34.64 20.95 3.45
C PRO A 488 -35.80 21.03 4.45
N GLU A 489 -36.52 22.16 4.46
CA GLU A 489 -37.63 22.43 5.38
C GLU A 489 -38.85 21.53 5.11
N GLN A 490 -38.94 20.97 3.89
CA GLN A 490 -40.04 20.13 3.41
C GLN A 490 -39.74 18.63 3.48
N LEU A 491 -38.59 18.25 4.03
CA LEU A 491 -38.28 16.85 4.31
C LEU A 491 -39.11 16.37 5.51
N SER A 492 -39.79 15.23 5.36
CA SER A 492 -40.66 14.68 6.41
C SER A 492 -39.99 13.61 7.27
N ALA A 493 -38.86 13.07 6.83
CA ALA A 493 -38.14 12.01 7.54
C ALA A 493 -37.19 12.60 8.57
N GLU A 494 -37.35 12.24 9.84
CA GLU A 494 -36.34 12.46 10.87
C GLU A 494 -35.46 11.21 11.04
N PRO A 495 -34.13 11.36 11.24
CA PRO A 495 -33.40 12.62 11.51
C PRO A 495 -32.89 13.36 10.26
N ALA A 496 -33.30 12.95 9.05
CA ALA A 496 -32.79 13.51 7.79
C ALA A 496 -33.09 15.01 7.61
N ARG A 497 -34.28 15.46 8.03
CA ARG A 497 -34.65 16.87 8.00
C ARG A 497 -33.73 17.71 8.90
N THR A 498 -33.52 17.26 10.14
CA THR A 498 -32.61 17.93 11.08
C THR A 498 -31.20 18.06 10.48
N ALA A 499 -30.65 16.97 9.95
CA ALA A 499 -29.33 16.97 9.31
C ALA A 499 -29.24 17.93 8.11
N ALA A 500 -30.29 18.03 7.29
CA ALA A 500 -30.33 18.94 6.16
C ALA A 500 -30.33 20.42 6.58
N LEU A 501 -31.13 20.77 7.60
CA LEU A 501 -31.18 22.13 8.14
C LEU A 501 -29.85 22.54 8.79
N GLU A 502 -29.23 21.63 9.55
CA GLU A 502 -27.91 21.84 10.14
C GLU A 502 -26.82 22.02 9.07
N ALA A 503 -26.86 21.24 7.99
CA ALA A 503 -25.93 21.36 6.87
C ALA A 503 -25.97 22.74 6.20
N VAL A 504 -27.17 23.22 5.88
CA VAL A 504 -27.35 24.55 5.26
C VAL A 504 -26.93 25.65 6.23
N THR A 505 -27.44 25.63 7.46
CA THR A 505 -27.14 26.66 8.47
C THR A 505 -25.64 26.75 8.77
N ALA A 506 -24.97 25.60 8.95
CA ALA A 506 -23.55 25.58 9.23
C ALA A 506 -22.70 26.06 8.05
N ALA A 507 -23.08 25.68 6.82
CA ALA A 507 -22.38 26.11 5.63
C ALA A 507 -22.48 27.63 5.41
N GLU A 508 -23.66 28.21 5.59
CA GLU A 508 -23.89 29.65 5.49
C GLU A 508 -23.10 30.41 6.58
N ALA A 509 -23.19 29.97 7.83
CA ALA A 509 -22.53 30.63 8.97
C ALA A 509 -20.99 30.67 8.84
N HIS A 510 -20.39 29.65 8.23
CA HIS A 510 -18.93 29.54 8.09
C HIS A 510 -18.41 29.84 6.68
N GLY A 511 -19.29 30.18 5.73
CA GLY A 511 -18.92 30.41 4.33
C GLY A 511 -18.31 29.18 3.65
N TRP A 512 -18.78 27.97 3.97
CA TRP A 512 -18.27 26.74 3.36
C TRP A 512 -18.70 26.63 1.89
N PRO A 513 -17.89 25.99 1.02
CA PRO A 513 -18.21 25.83 -0.40
C PRO A 513 -19.27 24.74 -0.62
N PHE A 514 -20.50 25.03 -0.20
CA PHE A 514 -21.63 24.10 -0.22
C PHE A 514 -22.82 24.74 -0.95
N SER A 515 -23.26 24.11 -2.03
CA SER A 515 -24.38 24.60 -2.86
C SER A 515 -25.48 23.56 -2.91
N VAL A 516 -26.73 24.01 -2.75
CA VAL A 516 -27.92 23.15 -2.79
C VAL A 516 -28.69 23.41 -4.08
N LEU A 517 -28.94 22.33 -4.82
CA LEU A 517 -29.76 22.31 -6.02
C LEU A 517 -31.10 21.64 -5.69
N VAL A 518 -32.13 22.46 -5.52
CA VAL A 518 -33.49 21.97 -5.22
C VAL A 518 -34.21 21.64 -6.52
N ALA A 519 -34.69 20.41 -6.64
CA ALA A 519 -35.41 19.90 -7.81
C ALA A 519 -34.74 20.29 -9.15
N PRO A 520 -33.43 20.05 -9.34
CA PRO A 520 -32.70 20.53 -10.50
C PRO A 520 -33.25 19.94 -11.80
N THR A 521 -33.23 20.77 -12.84
CA THR A 521 -33.48 20.32 -14.21
C THR A 521 -32.41 19.33 -14.66
N PRO A 522 -32.69 18.44 -15.64
CA PRO A 522 -31.70 17.53 -16.19
C PRO A 522 -30.44 18.25 -16.73
N GLU A 523 -30.60 19.46 -17.27
CA GLU A 523 -29.52 20.28 -17.82
C GLU A 523 -28.62 20.88 -16.73
N GLU A 524 -29.18 21.31 -15.60
CA GLU A 524 -28.41 21.76 -14.42
C GLU A 524 -27.62 20.60 -13.84
N LEU A 525 -28.28 19.47 -13.60
CA LEU A 525 -27.64 18.31 -13.01
C LEU A 525 -26.55 17.73 -13.92
N SER A 526 -26.76 17.72 -15.24
CA SER A 526 -25.74 17.28 -16.20
C SER A 526 -24.48 18.16 -16.17
N ARG A 527 -24.61 19.47 -15.93
CA ARG A 527 -23.45 20.38 -15.80
C ARG A 527 -22.62 20.05 -14.57
N GLU A 528 -23.27 19.72 -13.45
CA GLU A 528 -22.55 19.33 -12.24
C GLU A 528 -21.87 17.97 -12.39
N PHE A 529 -22.49 17.00 -13.07
CA PHE A 529 -21.81 15.73 -13.41
C PHE A 529 -20.55 15.93 -14.27
N ASP A 530 -20.51 16.93 -15.16
CA ASP A 530 -19.35 17.21 -16.00
C ASP A 530 -18.18 17.85 -15.23
N ARG A 531 -18.49 18.54 -14.12
CA ARG A 531 -17.53 19.18 -13.21
C ARG A 531 -17.05 18.26 -12.10
N ALA A 532 -17.91 17.35 -11.65
CA ALA A 532 -17.66 16.47 -10.52
C ALA A 532 -16.46 15.53 -10.76
N SER A 533 -15.59 15.47 -9.77
CA SER A 533 -14.55 14.45 -9.62
C SER A 533 -15.04 13.25 -8.79
N GLY A 534 -16.03 13.47 -7.94
CA GLY A 534 -16.70 12.44 -7.13
C GLY A 534 -18.21 12.61 -7.13
N VAL A 535 -18.93 11.49 -7.05
CA VAL A 535 -20.40 11.43 -6.93
C VAL A 535 -20.77 10.58 -5.73
N VAL A 536 -21.67 11.08 -4.88
CA VAL A 536 -22.29 10.31 -3.80
C VAL A 536 -23.74 10.04 -4.16
N ASP A 537 -24.10 8.76 -4.26
CA ASP A 537 -25.47 8.29 -4.37
C ASP A 537 -26.04 8.06 -2.98
N ALA A 538 -26.89 8.98 -2.53
CA ALA A 538 -27.62 8.95 -1.27
C ALA A 538 -29.13 9.03 -1.52
N ILE A 539 -29.60 8.48 -2.64
CA ILE A 539 -31.00 8.62 -3.07
C ILE A 539 -31.91 7.63 -2.37
N LEU A 540 -31.66 6.32 -2.52
CA LEU A 540 -32.47 5.24 -1.99
C LEU A 540 -31.59 4.27 -1.20
N GLY A 541 -31.99 3.94 0.03
CA GLY A 541 -31.29 2.97 0.88
C GLY A 541 -32.05 1.66 1.01
N THR A 542 -31.94 1.04 2.18
CA THR A 542 -32.59 -0.25 2.55
C THR A 542 -34.11 -0.29 2.35
N GLY A 543 -34.81 0.85 2.38
CA GLY A 543 -36.26 0.93 2.19
C GLY A 543 -36.75 0.67 0.75
N PHE A 544 -35.86 0.51 -0.23
CA PHE A 544 -36.27 0.26 -1.61
C PHE A 544 -36.60 -1.22 -1.89
N SER A 545 -37.81 -1.48 -2.39
CA SER A 545 -38.30 -2.81 -2.75
C SER A 545 -38.95 -2.88 -4.15
N GLY A 546 -38.86 -1.82 -4.95
CA GLY A 546 -39.54 -1.70 -6.24
C GLY A 546 -38.77 -2.33 -7.41
N MET A 547 -39.49 -2.59 -8.51
CA MET A 547 -38.90 -3.03 -9.80
C MET A 547 -38.52 -1.87 -10.73
N GLN A 548 -38.97 -0.65 -10.42
CA GLN A 548 -38.66 0.58 -11.15
C GLN A 548 -38.40 1.72 -10.18
N VAL A 549 -37.48 2.61 -10.55
CA VAL A 549 -37.23 3.86 -9.81
C VAL A 549 -38.14 4.95 -10.37
N ARG A 550 -38.77 5.73 -9.48
CA ARG A 550 -39.69 6.82 -9.85
C ARG A 550 -38.93 8.10 -10.19
N GLU A 551 -39.56 9.00 -10.95
CA GLU A 551 -39.04 10.35 -11.14
C GLU A 551 -39.09 11.17 -9.83
N PRO A 552 -38.18 12.14 -9.63
CA PRO A 552 -37.09 12.56 -10.54
C PRO A 552 -35.82 11.69 -10.46
N TYR A 553 -35.76 10.75 -9.52
CA TYR A 553 -34.58 9.94 -9.26
C TYR A 553 -34.17 9.07 -10.44
N ALA A 554 -35.14 8.59 -11.23
CA ALA A 554 -34.85 7.83 -12.44
C ALA A 554 -33.97 8.63 -13.41
N THR A 555 -34.35 9.89 -13.68
CA THR A 555 -33.55 10.78 -14.53
C THR A 555 -32.15 11.03 -13.96
N TRP A 556 -32.03 11.26 -12.66
CA TRP A 556 -30.73 11.50 -12.01
C TRP A 556 -29.78 10.31 -12.14
N ILE A 557 -30.29 9.10 -11.91
CA ILE A 557 -29.52 7.86 -12.04
C ILE A 557 -29.09 7.64 -13.49
N GLN A 558 -29.95 7.94 -14.47
CA GLN A 558 -29.59 7.85 -15.88
C GLN A 558 -28.45 8.80 -16.25
N LEU A 559 -28.45 10.03 -15.74
CA LEU A 559 -27.38 11.00 -15.95
C LEU A 559 -26.07 10.55 -15.30
N ALA A 560 -26.11 10.04 -14.06
CA ALA A 560 -24.94 9.48 -13.38
C ALA A 560 -24.30 8.36 -14.20
N ASN A 561 -25.11 7.41 -14.67
CA ASN A 561 -24.64 6.29 -15.48
C ASN A 561 -24.13 6.72 -16.85
N ARG A 562 -24.76 7.73 -17.48
CA ARG A 562 -24.29 8.31 -18.73
C ARG A 562 -22.87 8.85 -18.56
N ARG A 563 -22.62 9.63 -17.50
CA ARG A 563 -21.29 10.18 -17.19
C ARG A 563 -20.28 9.06 -16.91
N ARG A 564 -20.68 8.02 -16.17
CA ARG A 564 -19.83 6.85 -15.86
C ARG A 564 -19.37 6.07 -17.10
N PHE A 565 -20.27 5.77 -18.03
CA PHE A 565 -19.98 4.87 -19.14
C PHE A 565 -19.65 5.57 -20.46
N ARG A 566 -20.06 6.83 -20.66
CA ARG A 566 -19.86 7.55 -21.95
C ARG A 566 -18.86 8.71 -21.89
N GLY A 567 -18.35 9.10 -20.71
CA GLY A 567 -17.40 10.21 -20.55
C GLY A 567 -18.00 11.59 -20.82
N LYS A 568 -17.17 12.65 -20.90
CA LYS A 568 -17.65 14.04 -21.12
C LYS A 568 -18.33 14.18 -22.48
N LEU A 569 -19.43 14.91 -22.54
CA LEU A 569 -20.04 15.30 -23.81
C LEU A 569 -19.23 16.44 -24.43
N THR A 570 -18.51 16.18 -25.52
CA THR A 570 -17.87 17.24 -26.30
C THR A 570 -18.92 18.06 -27.06
N ARG A 571 -18.72 19.37 -27.21
CA ARG A 571 -19.62 20.32 -27.89
C ARG A 571 -20.14 19.81 -29.26
N LYS A 572 -19.34 19.04 -30.00
CA LYS A 572 -19.73 18.39 -31.28
C LYS A 572 -20.89 17.39 -31.15
N ARG A 573 -21.05 16.71 -30.01
CA ARG A 573 -22.14 15.75 -29.76
C ARG A 573 -23.44 16.43 -29.33
N ILE A 574 -23.36 17.63 -28.75
CA ILE A 574 -24.52 18.41 -28.31
C ILE A 574 -25.31 18.91 -29.53
N ALA A 575 -24.62 19.31 -30.61
CA ALA A 575 -25.23 19.75 -31.86
C ALA A 575 -25.94 18.63 -32.67
N GLY A 576 -25.70 17.35 -32.33
CA GLY A 576 -26.29 16.19 -33.02
C GLY A 576 -27.40 15.46 -32.25
N ALA A 577 -27.69 15.88 -31.01
CA ALA A 577 -28.70 15.21 -30.18
C ALA A 577 -30.11 15.75 -30.50
N ARG A 578 -30.64 15.41 -31.67
CA ARG A 578 -32.10 15.42 -31.86
C ARG A 578 -32.72 14.42 -30.89
N HIS A 579 -33.84 14.81 -30.27
CA HIS A 579 -34.66 13.99 -29.37
C HIS A 579 -34.56 12.50 -29.69
N PRO A 580 -34.24 11.62 -28.71
CA PRO A 580 -34.41 10.20 -28.91
C PRO A 580 -35.91 9.97 -29.10
N GLN A 581 -36.34 9.64 -30.32
CA GLN A 581 -37.68 9.12 -30.55
C GLN A 581 -37.92 7.96 -29.60
N ALA A 582 -38.99 8.09 -28.80
CA ALA A 582 -39.52 7.02 -27.98
C ALA A 582 -39.72 5.77 -28.87
N GLY A 583 -39.00 4.68 -28.57
CA GLY A 583 -39.23 3.40 -29.27
C GLY A 583 -38.03 2.47 -29.46
N LYS A 584 -36.78 2.90 -29.26
CA LYS A 584 -35.64 1.98 -29.40
C LYS A 584 -35.22 1.39 -28.06
N ARG A 585 -35.64 0.14 -27.84
CA ARG A 585 -35.18 -0.77 -26.77
C ARG A 585 -33.66 -0.64 -26.60
N THR A 586 -33.23 -0.23 -25.41
CA THR A 586 -31.84 -0.39 -24.96
C THR A 586 -31.46 -1.87 -25.06
N PRO A 587 -30.27 -2.22 -25.60
CA PRO A 587 -29.90 -3.62 -25.75
C PRO A 587 -29.82 -4.29 -24.38
N ALA A 588 -30.61 -5.34 -24.18
CA ALA A 588 -30.74 -6.07 -22.92
C ALA A 588 -29.47 -6.82 -22.49
N HIS A 589 -28.39 -6.80 -23.28
CA HIS A 589 -27.16 -7.53 -23.01
C HIS A 589 -25.88 -6.76 -23.41
N ALA A 590 -25.75 -5.50 -22.98
CA ALA A 590 -24.43 -4.87 -22.98
C ALA A 590 -23.58 -5.55 -21.88
N LYS A 591 -22.56 -6.34 -22.29
CA LYS A 591 -21.37 -6.61 -21.45
C LYS A 591 -21.05 -5.32 -20.69
N ALA A 592 -20.98 -5.39 -19.36
CA ALA A 592 -20.76 -4.23 -18.49
C ALA A 592 -19.68 -3.32 -19.10
N ALA A 593 -20.13 -2.20 -19.69
CA ALA A 593 -19.21 -1.28 -20.36
C ALA A 593 -18.21 -0.80 -19.31
N GLY A 594 -16.91 -0.86 -19.63
CA GLY A 594 -15.88 -0.37 -18.71
C GLY A 594 -16.11 1.10 -18.36
N LYS A 595 -15.79 1.50 -17.13
CA LYS A 595 -15.82 2.89 -16.68
C LYS A 595 -14.99 3.78 -17.62
N ALA A 596 -15.54 4.93 -18.03
CA ALA A 596 -14.81 5.90 -18.85
C ALA A 596 -13.62 6.47 -18.06
N LYS A 597 -12.50 6.75 -18.75
CA LYS A 597 -11.23 7.17 -18.13
C LYS A 597 -11.37 8.46 -17.28
N ASP A 598 -12.32 9.31 -17.64
CA ASP A 598 -12.59 10.62 -17.04
C ASP A 598 -13.89 10.65 -16.21
N ALA A 599 -14.46 9.49 -15.89
CA ALA A 599 -15.66 9.39 -15.07
C ALA A 599 -15.35 9.66 -13.59
N PRO A 600 -16.24 10.38 -12.88
CA PRO A 600 -16.07 10.62 -11.45
C PRO A 600 -16.04 9.30 -10.67
N PHE A 601 -15.43 9.34 -9.48
CA PHE A 601 -15.51 8.23 -8.53
C PHE A 601 -16.89 8.21 -7.87
N THR A 602 -17.61 7.08 -7.93
CA THR A 602 -18.99 7.00 -7.42
C THR A 602 -19.06 6.16 -6.15
N ILE A 603 -19.55 6.74 -5.06
CA ILE A 603 -19.85 6.05 -3.80
C ILE A 603 -21.36 5.92 -3.65
N ALA A 604 -21.85 4.73 -3.33
CA ALA A 604 -23.23 4.53 -2.87
C ALA A 604 -23.28 4.52 -1.33
N ALA A 605 -24.16 5.35 -0.78
CA ALA A 605 -24.52 5.37 0.63
C ALA A 605 -25.48 4.22 0.91
N ASP A 606 -25.05 3.33 1.79
CA ASP A 606 -25.71 2.11 2.23
C ASP A 606 -25.88 1.03 1.14
N VAL A 607 -26.64 1.35 0.09
CA VAL A 607 -26.99 0.45 -1.01
C VAL A 607 -27.09 1.28 -2.31
N PRO A 608 -26.56 0.80 -3.46
CA PRO A 608 -26.74 1.52 -4.72
C PRO A 608 -28.22 1.70 -5.04
N SER A 609 -28.62 2.94 -5.33
CA SER A 609 -30.00 3.28 -5.59
C SER A 609 -30.55 2.47 -6.77
N GLY A 610 -31.70 1.83 -6.54
CA GLY A 610 -32.30 0.89 -7.47
C GLY A 610 -31.87 -0.56 -7.27
N VAL A 611 -31.09 -0.89 -6.23
CA VAL A 611 -30.78 -2.29 -5.83
C VAL A 611 -31.50 -2.60 -4.52
N SER A 612 -32.12 -3.78 -4.43
CA SER A 612 -32.72 -4.27 -3.19
C SER A 612 -31.64 -4.72 -2.21
N ALA A 613 -31.64 -4.13 -1.02
CA ALA A 613 -30.76 -4.50 0.07
C ALA A 613 -31.00 -5.94 0.57
N GLN A 614 -32.22 -6.46 0.41
CA GLN A 614 -32.61 -7.79 0.87
C GLN A 614 -32.22 -8.87 -0.14
N THR A 615 -32.61 -8.70 -1.41
CA THR A 615 -32.48 -9.79 -2.40
C THR A 615 -31.31 -9.59 -3.37
N GLY A 616 -30.82 -8.35 -3.53
CA GLY A 616 -29.87 -7.97 -4.57
C GLY A 616 -30.49 -7.83 -5.96
N ASP A 617 -31.82 -7.89 -6.08
CA ASP A 617 -32.52 -7.58 -7.33
C ASP A 617 -32.39 -6.10 -7.65
N ALA A 618 -32.28 -5.78 -8.93
CA ALA A 618 -32.04 -4.42 -9.36
C ALA A 618 -33.14 -3.94 -10.31
N ALA A 619 -33.67 -2.76 -10.00
CA ALA A 619 -34.63 -2.02 -10.81
C ALA A 619 -33.96 -1.31 -11.99
N LEU A 620 -34.77 -0.76 -12.89
CA LEU A 620 -34.31 0.17 -13.92
C LEU A 620 -34.92 1.57 -13.69
N PRO A 621 -34.12 2.65 -13.80
CA PRO A 621 -32.65 2.67 -13.80
C PRO A 621 -32.06 2.34 -12.41
N ARG A 622 -30.75 2.07 -12.33
CA ARG A 622 -30.00 1.74 -11.10
C ARG A 622 -28.59 2.31 -11.12
N ILE A 623 -28.02 2.62 -9.96
CA ILE A 623 -26.66 3.15 -9.87
C ILE A 623 -25.62 2.03 -10.04
N TYR A 624 -24.50 2.38 -10.67
CA TYR A 624 -23.28 1.58 -10.70
C TYR A 624 -22.19 2.32 -9.92
N ALA A 625 -21.92 1.87 -8.70
CA ALA A 625 -20.91 2.45 -7.82
C ALA A 625 -19.52 1.87 -8.09
N ASP A 626 -18.49 2.63 -7.75
CA ASP A 626 -17.13 2.10 -7.58
C ASP A 626 -16.97 1.49 -6.17
N GLU A 627 -17.62 2.09 -5.18
CA GLU A 627 -17.65 1.62 -3.80
C GLU A 627 -19.05 1.81 -3.18
N THR A 628 -19.48 0.88 -2.34
CA THR A 628 -20.68 0.99 -1.52
C THR A 628 -20.28 0.97 -0.05
N VAL A 629 -20.71 1.99 0.71
CA VAL A 629 -20.49 2.08 2.16
C VAL A 629 -21.77 1.63 2.87
N THR A 630 -21.83 0.37 3.29
CA THR A 630 -22.97 -0.18 4.05
C THR A 630 -22.85 0.14 5.53
N MET A 631 -23.96 0.46 6.17
CA MET A 631 -24.00 0.90 7.58
C MET A 631 -24.29 -0.24 8.56
N ILE A 632 -23.60 -0.26 9.69
CA ILE A 632 -23.77 -1.14 10.87
C ILE A 632 -23.43 -2.62 10.60
N VAL A 633 -24.11 -3.25 9.64
CA VAL A 633 -23.92 -4.65 9.22
C VAL A 633 -24.03 -4.80 7.69
N TYR A 634 -23.60 -5.95 7.17
CA TYR A 634 -23.86 -6.30 5.77
C TYR A 634 -25.32 -6.70 5.56
N LYS A 635 -25.90 -6.29 4.43
CA LYS A 635 -27.22 -6.72 3.99
C LYS A 635 -27.09 -7.84 2.95
N PRO A 636 -27.98 -8.86 2.94
CA PRO A 636 -27.82 -10.03 2.08
C PRO A 636 -27.74 -9.69 0.59
N GLY A 637 -28.51 -8.70 0.14
CA GLY A 637 -28.54 -8.25 -1.24
C GLY A 637 -27.21 -7.69 -1.74
N LEU A 638 -26.38 -7.11 -0.87
CA LEU A 638 -25.05 -6.59 -1.23
C LEU A 638 -24.01 -7.70 -1.45
N LEU A 639 -24.22 -8.87 -0.82
CA LEU A 639 -23.36 -10.04 -0.97
C LEU A 639 -23.82 -10.97 -2.11
N ALA A 640 -25.02 -10.74 -2.66
CA ALA A 640 -25.54 -11.50 -3.78
C ALA A 640 -24.69 -11.29 -5.04
N ARG A 641 -24.31 -12.39 -5.71
CA ARG A 641 -23.49 -12.36 -6.94
C ARG A 641 -24.08 -11.46 -8.04
N LYS A 642 -25.42 -11.37 -8.11
CA LYS A 642 -26.13 -10.54 -9.07
C LYS A 642 -25.96 -9.04 -8.82
N ALA A 643 -25.76 -8.60 -7.57
CA ALA A 643 -25.56 -7.20 -7.21
C ALA A 643 -24.11 -6.72 -7.41
N ALA A 644 -23.14 -7.63 -7.46
CA ALA A 644 -21.70 -7.32 -7.58
C ALA A 644 -21.32 -6.31 -8.70
N PRO A 645 -21.94 -6.33 -9.90
CA PRO A 645 -21.63 -5.33 -10.92
C PRO A 645 -22.03 -3.89 -10.56
N MET A 646 -22.98 -3.72 -9.63
CA MET A 646 -23.55 -2.42 -9.24
C MET A 646 -22.96 -1.90 -7.94
N THR A 647 -22.57 -2.79 -7.02
CA THR A 647 -22.10 -2.42 -5.69
C THR A 647 -20.62 -2.01 -5.65
N GLY A 648 -19.83 -2.44 -6.64
CA GLY A 648 -18.38 -2.22 -6.60
C GLY A 648 -17.75 -2.88 -5.38
N VAL A 649 -16.80 -2.21 -4.74
CA VAL A 649 -16.25 -2.66 -3.45
C VAL A 649 -17.26 -2.36 -2.35
N VAL A 650 -17.70 -3.36 -1.58
CA VAL A 650 -18.58 -3.13 -0.42
C VAL A 650 -17.73 -3.00 0.84
N ARG A 651 -17.80 -1.84 1.51
CA ARG A 651 -17.19 -1.57 2.82
C ARG A 651 -18.26 -1.40 3.89
N LEU A 652 -17.99 -1.95 5.06
CA LEU A 652 -18.81 -1.77 6.24
C LEU A 652 -18.34 -0.56 7.04
N ALA A 653 -19.27 0.36 7.33
CA ALA A 653 -19.12 1.39 8.35
C ALA A 653 -19.87 0.93 9.60
N PRO A 654 -19.18 0.50 10.68
CA PRO A 654 -19.83 -0.14 11.82
C PRO A 654 -20.73 0.80 12.64
N LEU A 655 -20.49 2.12 12.58
CA LEU A 655 -21.18 3.20 13.30
C LEU A 655 -21.19 3.11 14.84
N VAL A 656 -20.84 1.98 15.42
CA VAL A 656 -20.67 1.73 16.86
C VAL A 656 -19.39 0.91 17.09
N ASP A 657 -18.80 1.02 18.28
CA ASP A 657 -17.51 0.37 18.59
C ASP A 657 -17.63 -1.16 18.67
N ASP A 658 -18.74 -1.66 19.21
CA ASP A 658 -19.00 -3.08 19.41
C ASP A 658 -20.43 -3.42 18.98
N VAL A 659 -20.58 -3.87 17.73
CA VAL A 659 -21.87 -4.31 17.20
C VAL A 659 -22.29 -5.66 17.77
N GLU A 660 -21.34 -6.52 18.17
CA GLU A 660 -21.60 -7.87 18.69
C GLU A 660 -22.43 -7.79 19.97
N ARG A 661 -22.15 -6.82 20.85
CA ARG A 661 -22.96 -6.53 22.05
C ARG A 661 -24.45 -6.39 21.76
N TYR A 662 -24.82 -5.83 20.61
CA TYR A 662 -26.23 -5.62 20.24
C TYR A 662 -26.83 -6.84 19.53
N LEU A 663 -25.99 -7.60 18.81
CA LEU A 663 -26.37 -8.81 18.08
C LEU A 663 -26.62 -10.00 18.99
N ASP A 664 -25.76 -10.24 19.99
CA ASP A 664 -25.85 -11.38 20.92
C ASP A 664 -27.15 -11.38 21.74
N ALA A 665 -27.75 -10.22 21.89
CA ALA A 665 -28.99 -10.08 22.62
C ALA A 665 -30.23 -10.10 21.69
N MET A 666 -30.05 -10.26 20.37
CA MET A 666 -31.12 -10.45 19.36
C MET A 666 -31.36 -11.94 19.06
N THR A 667 -30.35 -12.78 19.30
CA THR A 667 -30.46 -14.26 19.38
C THR A 667 -31.06 -14.68 20.70
#